data_AF-A0A953UK66-F1
#
_entry.id   AF-A0A953UK66-F1
#
_cell.length_a   1.000
_cell.length_b   1.000
_cell.length_c   1.000
_cell.angle_alpha   90.00
_cell.angle_beta   90.00
_cell.angle_gamma   90.00
#
_symmetry.space_group_name_H-M   'P 1'
#
loop_
_entity.id
_entity.type
_entity.pdbx_description
1 polymer ?
#
loop_
_entity_poly.entity_id
_entity_poly.type
_entity_poly.pdbx_seq_one_letter_code
_entity_poly.pdbx_strand_id
1 'polypeptide(L)'
;MKRSYAFPILFAALAVAAAIITAAPPAGCVNSIGMALVRIAPGTFQMGVDSTPLPNALIKGPSGVVYDRPSDAGDYDEVPVHKVIITQPFWISVTEVTADQYRQFRPAFRGNPYYAPYASGVSWNDAVAFSRWLSEKEGKTYRLPTEAEWEFACRAGTRTAFSSGAQPPAPETANAWGVKNMHSGVAEWVFDWHGMYLRDAQTDPVGPEYGIAKVVRGGGLDYRQSKTDGGKHLPAEMPYYARSANRAAIAPGFESPEHGIGFRVVQADLPKTKPLPYEAPLIQTAVKQTVPDLTVGPNPSKPYYNTRPIFPNLGNRSMRDVGWKIGLKPGLGVAYHNSALQVCPNGDLIAAYYNTPKEENDPDQTILTMRLRYGAEDWDMPEPWPDFPDAADAAPVFWNDRGKLWFFFGSPRLLGGPPFQFMTSIDNGATWGAVEFPKLEGAVGKFTPQPTNSVVRDRNGVIYLPVDGSGGTSVLFASKDDGKTWHDTGGRTAGRHTTLVLGKDGSLIGFGGKNTEIDGFMPKAISRDGGKSYEKSKTPFRPLGSGQRPSIIRLASGRLFFVADLFDKKKLGAKGAGAFVALSDDDGETWETRQLPGITTVGYTTATQGPNGVIHVVTSKNNPDLHIELNETWVLKGPATNEDLTGLFVVNTYRENYPSGKIKATWSAAVRHGGYLLEGQQTFYYENGQKQWEAGFQGGRKTGVETWWSEDGHKLWEKNHSRDGVWTWKLFDAAGRVTAESRWKGKDLLDANMSGSLAQ
;
A
#
# COMPACT_ATOMS: atom_id res chain seq x y z
N MET A 1 -2.40 7.22 84.43
CA MET A 1 -2.57 8.50 85.15
C MET A 1 -1.42 9.43 84.71
N LYS A 2 -1.73 10.56 84.03
CA LYS A 2 -0.83 11.69 83.66
C LYS A 2 0.34 11.36 82.69
N ARG A 3 0.81 12.20 81.77
CA ARG A 3 0.45 13.49 81.16
C ARG A 3 1.37 13.65 79.95
N SER A 4 0.89 14.30 78.90
CA SER A 4 1.64 14.74 77.72
C SER A 4 2.78 15.68 78.05
N TYR A 5 3.84 15.65 77.22
CA TYR A 5 4.56 16.84 76.77
C TYR A 5 4.94 16.66 75.30
N ALA A 6 4.43 17.57 74.47
CA ALA A 6 4.77 17.71 73.07
C ALA A 6 5.93 18.71 72.93
N PHE A 7 6.92 18.38 72.09
CA PHE A 7 7.92 19.29 71.56
C PHE A 7 7.67 19.43 70.05
N PRO A 8 7.55 20.64 69.47
CA PRO A 8 7.53 20.80 68.03
C PRO A 8 8.97 20.84 67.50
N ILE A 9 9.30 19.94 66.58
CA ILE A 9 10.52 20.01 65.78
C ILE A 9 10.21 20.89 64.55
N LEU A 10 10.89 22.03 64.47
CA LEU A 10 10.92 22.92 63.32
C LEU A 10 11.56 22.18 62.14
N PHE A 11 10.82 21.91 61.06
CA PHE A 11 11.40 21.59 59.76
C PHE A 11 11.53 22.89 58.96
N ALA A 12 12.76 23.36 58.78
CA ALA A 12 13.06 24.42 57.83
C ALA A 12 12.97 23.86 56.40
N ALA A 13 11.96 24.29 55.65
CA ALA A 13 11.85 24.02 54.22
C ALA A 13 12.82 24.94 53.47
N LEU A 14 13.90 24.38 52.91
CA LEU A 14 14.70 25.05 51.89
C LEU A 14 13.93 25.00 50.56
N ALA A 15 13.26 26.10 50.23
CA ALA A 15 12.75 26.35 48.89
C ALA A 15 13.93 26.69 47.97
N VAL A 16 14.38 25.73 47.16
CA VAL A 16 15.24 26.01 46.01
C VAL A 16 14.32 26.49 44.89
N ALA A 17 14.23 27.81 44.71
CA ALA A 17 13.63 28.39 43.53
C ALA A 17 14.52 28.07 42.32
N ALA A 18 14.13 27.09 41.52
CA ALA A 18 14.71 26.88 40.19
C ALA A 18 14.22 28.01 39.29
N ALA A 19 15.04 29.04 39.12
CA ALA A 19 14.83 30.06 38.10
C ALA A 19 14.95 29.38 36.73
N ILE A 20 13.82 29.23 36.03
CA ILE A 20 13.79 28.89 34.62
C ILE A 20 14.34 30.10 33.88
N ILE A 21 15.63 30.09 33.54
CA ILE A 21 16.21 31.05 32.61
C ILE A 21 15.75 30.60 31.21
N THR A 22 14.65 31.17 30.72
CA THR A 22 14.37 31.21 29.29
C THR A 22 15.39 32.15 28.66
N ALA A 23 16.53 31.62 28.24
CA ALA A 23 17.43 32.39 27.40
C ALA A 23 16.68 32.73 26.10
N ALA A 24 16.40 34.01 25.88
CA ALA A 24 15.93 34.48 24.59
C ALA A 24 16.95 34.07 23.52
N PRO A 25 16.52 33.60 22.33
CA PRO A 25 17.44 33.27 21.27
C PRO A 25 18.30 34.51 20.93
N PRO A 26 19.58 34.34 20.54
CA PRO A 26 20.47 35.46 20.26
C PRO A 26 19.84 36.46 19.28
N ALA A 27 20.06 37.76 19.48
CA ALA A 27 19.57 38.78 18.55
C ALA A 27 20.06 38.49 17.11
N GLY A 28 19.14 38.47 16.14
CA GLY A 28 19.39 38.04 14.76
C GLY A 28 18.88 36.65 14.40
N CYS A 29 18.34 35.90 15.36
CA CYS A 29 17.79 34.55 15.18
C CYS A 29 16.27 34.52 14.98
N VAL A 30 15.57 35.64 14.79
CA VAL A 30 14.12 35.70 14.53
C VAL A 30 13.86 36.38 13.19
N ASN A 31 13.07 35.74 12.33
CA ASN A 31 12.80 36.23 10.98
C ASN A 31 11.61 37.22 10.92
N SER A 32 11.24 37.67 9.71
CA SER A 32 10.20 38.69 9.47
C SER A 32 8.78 38.30 9.89
N ILE A 33 8.53 37.00 10.13
CA ILE A 33 7.22 36.47 10.56
C ILE A 33 7.20 36.08 12.05
N GLY A 34 8.26 36.40 12.80
CA GLY A 34 8.38 36.08 14.22
C GLY A 34 8.85 34.65 14.49
N MET A 35 9.48 33.98 13.52
CA MET A 35 9.99 32.61 13.67
C MET A 35 11.42 32.61 14.16
N ALA A 36 11.68 31.97 15.29
CA ALA A 36 13.02 31.74 15.80
C ALA A 36 13.72 30.60 15.03
N LEU A 37 14.99 30.82 14.68
CA LEU A 37 15.87 29.90 13.95
C LEU A 37 17.13 29.63 14.78
N VAL A 38 17.61 28.40 14.75
CA VAL A 38 18.91 28.02 15.35
C VAL A 38 19.83 27.44 14.29
N ARG A 39 21.12 27.77 14.37
CA ARG A 39 22.13 27.29 13.42
C ARG A 39 22.67 25.94 13.85
N ILE A 40 22.51 24.94 12.98
CA ILE A 40 23.09 23.61 13.14
C ILE A 40 24.44 23.57 12.43
N ALA A 41 25.48 23.13 13.15
CA ALA A 41 26.81 22.98 12.58
C ALA A 41 26.90 21.72 11.70
N PRO A 42 27.80 21.68 10.70
CA PRO A 42 28.11 20.45 9.97
C PRO A 42 28.53 19.33 10.91
N GLY A 43 28.33 18.09 10.49
CA GLY A 43 28.75 16.95 11.28
C GLY A 43 28.43 15.63 10.63
N THR A 44 28.46 14.57 11.43
CA THR A 44 28.23 13.21 10.99
C THR A 44 27.43 12.49 12.04
N PHE A 45 26.49 11.64 11.61
CA PHE A 45 25.71 10.80 12.50
C PHE A 45 25.39 9.45 11.87
N GLN A 46 24.76 8.58 12.66
CA GLN A 46 24.20 7.31 12.20
C GLN A 46 22.70 7.51 12.02
N MET A 47 22.24 7.42 10.78
CA MET A 47 20.83 7.53 10.42
C MET A 47 20.17 6.16 10.47
N GLY A 48 18.93 6.11 10.95
CA GLY A 48 18.18 4.88 11.16
C GLY A 48 18.39 4.25 12.53
N VAL A 49 17.75 3.11 12.74
CA VAL A 49 17.80 2.36 14.00
C VAL A 49 18.85 1.27 13.91
N ASP A 50 19.66 1.13 14.96
CA ASP A 50 20.62 0.03 15.06
C ASP A 50 19.94 -1.21 15.68
N SER A 51 20.65 -2.34 15.74
CA SER A 51 20.11 -3.60 16.26
C SER A 51 19.91 -3.60 17.79
N THR A 52 19.97 -2.45 18.46
CA THR A 52 19.72 -2.35 19.90
C THR A 52 18.23 -2.52 20.16
N PRO A 53 17.80 -3.51 20.96
CA PRO A 53 16.38 -3.68 21.28
C PRO A 53 15.78 -2.46 21.98
N LEU A 54 14.63 -2.01 21.49
CA LEU A 54 13.80 -0.98 22.08
C LEU A 54 13.20 -1.49 23.40
N PRO A 55 13.10 -0.62 24.43
CA PRO A 55 12.47 -0.98 25.69
C PRO A 55 11.03 -1.47 25.50
N ASN A 56 10.63 -2.51 26.26
CA ASN A 56 9.26 -3.04 26.27
C ASN A 56 8.18 -1.95 26.45
N ALA A 57 8.47 -0.89 27.21
CA ALA A 57 7.53 0.21 27.42
C ALA A 57 7.22 1.04 26.15
N LEU A 58 8.07 0.98 25.12
CA LEU A 58 7.82 1.62 23.82
C LEU A 58 7.09 0.70 22.85
N ILE A 59 7.39 -0.60 22.87
CA ILE A 59 6.86 -1.58 21.92
C ILE A 59 5.55 -2.25 22.40
N LYS A 60 5.19 -2.07 23.68
CA LYS A 60 3.93 -2.55 24.27
C LYS A 60 3.04 -1.35 24.59
N GLY A 61 2.00 -1.15 23.78
CA GLY A 61 0.98 -0.14 24.05
C GLY A 61 -0.12 -0.62 24.98
N PRO A 62 -1.03 0.27 25.41
CA PRO A 62 -2.27 -0.16 26.04
C PRO A 62 -3.02 -1.12 25.12
N SER A 63 -3.57 -2.21 25.68
CA SER A 63 -4.21 -3.28 24.94
C SER A 63 -5.21 -2.75 23.90
N GLY A 64 -4.99 -3.08 22.63
CA GLY A 64 -5.87 -2.71 21.51
C GLY A 64 -5.52 -1.40 20.79
N VAL A 65 -4.46 -0.70 21.17
CA VAL A 65 -4.02 0.56 20.55
C VAL A 65 -2.73 0.37 19.75
N VAL A 66 -1.74 -0.32 20.31
CA VAL A 66 -0.60 -0.91 19.58
C VAL A 66 -0.59 -2.40 19.92
N TYR A 67 -0.66 -3.26 18.92
CA TYR A 67 -0.31 -4.67 19.14
C TYR A 67 1.19 -4.77 19.36
N ASP A 68 1.63 -5.65 20.26
CA ASP A 68 3.05 -5.91 20.53
C ASP A 68 3.84 -5.86 19.21
N ARG A 69 4.69 -4.83 19.07
CA ARG A 69 5.40 -4.60 17.81
C ARG A 69 6.16 -5.88 17.47
N PRO A 70 5.99 -6.42 16.27
CA PRO A 70 6.60 -7.69 15.86
C PRO A 70 8.14 -7.71 15.87
N SER A 71 8.79 -6.56 15.97
CA SER A 71 10.23 -6.44 16.20
C SER A 71 10.50 -5.49 17.37
N ASP A 72 11.52 -5.82 18.16
CA ASP A 72 12.11 -4.93 19.15
C ASP A 72 13.15 -3.98 18.54
N ALA A 73 13.47 -4.09 17.24
CA ALA A 73 14.50 -3.29 16.58
C ALA A 73 13.96 -2.10 15.77
N GLY A 74 12.68 -1.71 15.93
CA GLY A 74 12.04 -0.66 15.12
C GLY A 74 11.28 -1.20 13.91
N ASP A 75 10.79 -0.29 13.07
CA ASP A 75 10.05 -0.63 11.85
C ASP A 75 11.00 -0.93 10.67
N TYR A 76 10.49 -1.62 9.65
CA TYR A 76 11.29 -2.23 8.60
C TYR A 76 12.02 -1.23 7.70
N ASP A 77 11.55 0.01 7.66
CA ASP A 77 12.06 1.09 6.82
C ASP A 77 13.00 2.05 7.57
N GLU A 78 13.30 1.75 8.84
CA GLU A 78 14.29 2.43 9.66
C GLU A 78 15.70 1.83 9.52
N VAL A 79 15.83 0.74 8.74
CA VAL A 79 17.05 -0.04 8.56
C VAL A 79 17.49 -0.09 7.08
N PRO A 80 18.78 -0.33 6.79
CA PRO A 80 19.89 -0.43 7.74
C PRO A 80 20.31 0.92 8.32
N VAL A 81 20.91 0.89 9.51
CA VAL A 81 21.67 2.03 10.03
C VAL A 81 22.86 2.31 9.10
N HIS A 82 23.05 3.58 8.75
CA HIS A 82 24.15 4.00 7.88
C HIS A 82 24.70 5.38 8.26
N LYS A 83 25.94 5.64 7.84
CA LYS A 83 26.63 6.89 8.14
C LYS A 83 26.14 8.00 7.21
N VAL A 84 25.75 9.13 7.78
CA VAL A 84 25.42 10.34 7.02
C VAL A 84 26.34 11.48 7.42
N ILE A 85 26.85 12.22 6.44
CA ILE A 85 27.70 13.40 6.61
C ILE A 85 26.90 14.63 6.14
N ILE A 86 26.71 15.59 7.03
CA ILE A 86 26.17 16.92 6.70
C ILE A 86 27.36 17.88 6.59
N THR A 87 27.63 18.40 5.39
CA THR A 87 28.85 19.19 5.12
C THR A 87 28.64 20.70 5.30
N GLN A 88 27.41 21.18 5.14
CA GLN A 88 27.09 22.60 5.24
C GLN A 88 26.25 22.89 6.49
N PRO A 89 26.50 24.02 7.17
CA PRO A 89 25.62 24.48 8.23
C PRO A 89 24.29 24.91 7.62
N PHE A 90 23.21 24.70 8.37
CA PHE A 90 21.89 25.21 8.02
C PHE A 90 21.22 25.81 9.26
N TRP A 91 20.29 26.73 9.04
CA TRP A 91 19.42 27.22 10.10
C TRP A 91 18.10 26.46 10.04
N ILE A 92 17.57 26.07 11.20
CA ILE A 92 16.28 25.39 11.30
C ILE A 92 15.39 26.13 12.29
N SER A 93 14.08 26.15 12.04
CA SER A 93 13.13 26.73 13.00
C SER A 93 13.14 25.96 14.32
N VAL A 94 13.16 26.71 15.42
CA VAL A 94 13.27 26.16 16.78
C VAL A 94 12.09 25.24 17.09
N THR A 95 10.90 25.61 16.62
CA THR A 95 9.68 24.80 16.65
C THR A 95 9.15 24.61 15.23
N GLU A 96 8.12 23.80 15.11
CA GLU A 96 7.25 23.70 13.95
C GLU A 96 6.58 25.06 13.67
N VAL A 97 6.13 25.25 12.43
CA VAL A 97 5.44 26.46 12.00
C VAL A 97 4.14 26.61 12.79
N THR A 98 3.94 27.77 13.41
CA THR A 98 2.72 28.03 14.17
C THR A 98 1.55 28.36 13.25
N ALA A 99 0.32 28.14 13.74
CA ALA A 99 -0.88 28.52 13.00
C ALA A 99 -0.91 30.02 12.68
N ASP A 100 -0.37 30.87 13.56
CA ASP A 100 -0.27 32.32 13.34
C ASP A 100 0.78 32.69 12.27
N GLN A 101 1.92 32.01 12.26
CA GLN A 101 2.91 32.16 11.18
C GLN A 101 2.31 31.72 9.84
N TYR A 102 1.61 30.58 9.81
CA TYR A 102 0.97 30.07 8.59
C TYR A 102 -0.16 30.97 8.09
N ARG A 103 -0.93 31.62 8.98
CA ARG A 103 -1.97 32.58 8.60
C ARG A 103 -1.44 33.81 7.87
N GLN A 104 -0.17 34.17 8.05
CA GLN A 104 0.46 35.24 7.26
C GLN A 104 0.61 34.87 5.77
N PHE A 105 0.69 33.57 5.46
CA PHE A 105 0.67 33.03 4.10
C PHE A 105 -0.77 32.75 3.62
N ARG A 106 -1.59 32.10 4.45
CA ARG A 106 -3.00 31.79 4.17
C ARG A 106 -3.92 32.30 5.29
N PRO A 107 -4.46 33.53 5.17
CA PRO A 107 -5.28 34.15 6.22
C PRO A 107 -6.53 33.36 6.62
N ALA A 108 -7.08 32.54 5.72
CA ALA A 108 -8.25 31.71 5.99
C ALA A 108 -7.96 30.40 6.76
N PHE A 109 -6.68 30.10 7.05
CA PHE A 109 -6.31 28.89 7.77
C PHE A 109 -6.84 28.91 9.20
N ARG A 110 -7.68 27.93 9.54
CA ARG A 110 -8.32 27.86 10.87
C ARG A 110 -7.39 27.25 11.93
N GLY A 111 -6.54 26.30 11.56
CA GLY A 111 -5.78 25.48 12.50
C GLY A 111 -6.65 24.44 13.20
N ASN A 112 -6.00 23.40 13.74
CA ASN A 112 -6.65 22.39 14.55
C ASN A 112 -6.40 22.70 16.04
N PRO A 113 -7.45 22.94 16.86
CA PRO A 113 -7.30 23.25 18.27
C PRO A 113 -6.56 22.16 19.07
N TYR A 114 -6.66 20.90 18.64
CA TYR A 114 -5.96 19.78 19.28
C TYR A 114 -4.43 19.92 19.16
N TYR A 115 -3.94 20.44 18.04
CA TYR A 115 -2.52 20.61 17.74
C TYR A 115 -2.01 22.04 17.95
N ALA A 116 -2.80 22.90 18.62
CA ALA A 116 -2.40 24.27 18.90
C ALA A 116 -1.10 24.32 19.73
N PRO A 117 -0.20 25.28 19.48
CA PRO A 117 -0.33 26.43 18.57
C PRO A 117 0.13 26.15 17.12
N TYR A 118 0.41 24.90 16.74
CA TYR A 118 1.07 24.56 15.50
C TYR A 118 0.10 24.45 14.31
N ALA A 119 0.62 24.74 13.11
CA ALA A 119 -0.11 24.45 11.88
C ALA A 119 -0.07 22.94 11.63
N SER A 120 -1.24 22.32 11.58
CA SER A 120 -1.42 20.90 11.25
C SER A 120 -2.54 20.73 10.22
N GLY A 121 -2.67 19.52 9.67
CA GLY A 121 -3.69 19.21 8.68
C GLY A 121 -3.39 19.77 7.28
N VAL A 122 -2.12 20.12 7.03
CA VAL A 122 -1.65 20.69 5.76
C VAL A 122 -0.95 19.63 4.92
N SER A 123 -1.06 19.75 3.60
CA SER A 123 -0.35 18.86 2.67
C SER A 123 1.14 19.18 2.56
N TRP A 124 1.93 18.24 2.05
CA TRP A 124 3.33 18.50 1.71
C TRP A 124 3.45 19.64 0.68
N ASN A 125 2.54 19.66 -0.30
CA ASN A 125 2.47 20.71 -1.31
C ASN A 125 2.24 22.10 -0.68
N ASP A 126 1.39 22.18 0.34
CA ASP A 126 1.14 23.41 1.10
C ASP A 126 2.37 23.87 1.89
N ALA A 127 3.07 22.94 2.54
CA ALA A 127 4.28 23.23 3.30
C ALA A 127 5.43 23.76 2.40
N VAL A 128 5.57 23.20 1.20
CA VAL A 128 6.48 23.70 0.16
C VAL A 128 6.04 25.07 -0.34
N ALA A 129 4.74 25.29 -0.56
CA ALA A 129 4.22 26.59 -1.00
C ALA A 129 4.48 27.69 0.05
N PHE A 130 4.29 27.39 1.34
CA PHE A 130 4.66 28.29 2.43
C PHE A 130 6.15 28.61 2.41
N SER A 131 7.01 27.60 2.25
CA SER A 131 8.47 27.80 2.24
C SER A 131 8.93 28.68 1.06
N ARG A 132 8.33 28.50 -0.12
CA ARG A 132 8.56 29.36 -1.29
C ARG A 132 8.11 30.79 -1.04
N TRP A 133 6.90 30.98 -0.52
CA TRP A 133 6.40 32.31 -0.15
C TRP A 133 7.32 33.03 0.85
N LEU A 134 7.78 32.31 1.88
CA LEU A 134 8.71 32.89 2.86
C LEU A 134 10.05 33.25 2.21
N SER A 135 10.50 32.44 1.24
CA SER A 135 11.72 32.72 0.48
C SER A 135 11.64 34.01 -0.32
N GLU A 136 10.53 34.18 -1.04
CA GLU A 136 10.25 35.39 -1.83
C GLU A 136 10.12 36.62 -0.93
N LYS A 137 9.45 36.47 0.22
CA LYS A 137 9.24 37.55 1.18
C LYS A 137 10.55 38.08 1.79
N GLU A 138 11.52 37.21 2.05
CA GLU A 138 12.77 37.58 2.72
C GLU A 138 13.99 37.69 1.80
N GLY A 139 13.89 37.24 0.53
CA GLY A 139 15.04 37.16 -0.37
C GLY A 139 16.09 36.14 0.10
N LYS A 140 15.66 35.08 0.79
CA LYS A 140 16.51 33.98 1.30
C LYS A 140 15.92 32.65 0.93
N THR A 141 16.71 31.58 0.85
CA THR A 141 16.18 30.25 0.56
C THR A 141 15.60 29.60 1.83
N TYR A 142 14.29 29.37 1.84
CA TYR A 142 13.57 28.54 2.81
C TYR A 142 12.99 27.30 2.15
N ARG A 143 13.10 26.16 2.82
CA ARG A 143 12.57 24.87 2.37
C ARG A 143 12.23 23.97 3.56
N LEU A 144 11.61 22.83 3.29
CA LEU A 144 11.56 21.74 4.25
C LEU A 144 12.98 21.19 4.50
N PRO A 145 13.29 20.72 5.73
CA PRO A 145 14.52 19.98 5.97
C PRO A 145 14.55 18.74 5.07
N THR A 146 15.74 18.31 4.65
CA THR A 146 15.86 16.93 4.19
C THR A 146 15.60 15.99 5.37
N GLU A 147 15.22 14.77 5.08
CA GLU A 147 14.99 13.74 6.09
C GLU A 147 16.23 13.55 6.97
N ALA A 148 17.41 13.55 6.35
CA ALA A 148 18.68 13.48 7.06
C ALA A 148 18.96 14.72 7.93
N GLU A 149 18.67 15.92 7.45
CA GLU A 149 18.79 17.14 8.26
C GLU A 149 17.85 17.11 9.47
N TRP A 150 16.62 16.63 9.28
CA TRP A 150 15.63 16.48 10.35
C TRP A 150 16.13 15.50 11.42
N GLU A 151 16.56 14.30 11.03
CA GLU A 151 17.02 13.28 11.98
C GLU A 151 18.33 13.69 12.67
N PHE A 152 19.23 14.36 11.94
CA PHE A 152 20.46 14.92 12.51
C PHE A 152 20.14 15.95 13.59
N ALA A 153 19.26 16.91 13.29
CA ALA A 153 18.82 17.93 14.24
C ALA A 153 18.05 17.32 15.42
N CYS A 154 17.24 16.30 15.18
CA CYS A 154 16.46 15.57 16.18
C CYS A 154 17.36 14.91 17.21
N ARG A 155 18.34 14.13 16.74
CA ARG A 155 19.29 13.38 17.58
C ARG A 155 20.22 14.30 18.37
N ALA A 156 20.60 15.44 17.82
CA ALA A 156 21.49 16.41 18.46
C ALA A 156 22.76 15.80 19.09
N GLY A 157 23.37 14.85 18.36
CA GLY A 157 24.59 14.14 18.77
C GLY A 157 24.38 12.83 19.55
N THR A 158 23.13 12.45 19.86
CA THR A 158 22.85 11.15 20.50
C THR A 158 22.62 10.04 19.47
N ARG A 159 22.66 8.79 19.94
CA ARG A 159 22.26 7.59 19.18
C ARG A 159 21.02 6.91 19.76
N THR A 160 20.44 7.50 20.81
CA THR A 160 19.33 6.92 21.57
C THR A 160 18.00 7.12 20.86
N ALA A 161 16.95 6.45 21.34
CA ALA A 161 15.60 6.55 20.80
C ALA A 161 15.09 8.00 20.79
N PHE A 162 15.44 8.79 21.80
CA PHE A 162 15.14 10.22 21.92
C PHE A 162 16.42 11.02 22.20
N SER A 163 16.41 12.33 21.92
CA SER A 163 17.51 13.24 22.24
C SER A 163 17.80 13.30 23.76
N SER A 164 16.82 12.98 24.60
CA SER A 164 16.91 12.88 26.07
C SER A 164 17.33 11.49 26.57
N GLY A 165 17.66 10.56 25.69
CA GLY A 165 18.02 9.19 26.05
C GLY A 165 16.91 8.19 25.74
N ALA A 166 16.50 7.40 26.74
CA ALA A 166 15.55 6.30 26.57
C ALA A 166 14.07 6.70 26.68
N GLN A 167 13.78 7.90 27.15
CA GLN A 167 12.42 8.42 27.35
C GLN A 167 12.22 9.72 26.57
N PRO A 168 11.01 9.99 26.05
CA PRO A 168 10.73 11.23 25.35
C PRO A 168 10.92 12.43 26.29
N PRO A 169 11.43 13.57 25.79
CA PRO A 169 11.52 14.79 26.58
C PRO A 169 10.13 15.38 26.83
N ALA A 170 9.99 16.21 27.87
CA ALA A 170 8.77 16.99 28.06
C ALA A 170 8.57 17.98 26.89
N PRO A 171 7.32 18.32 26.51
CA PRO A 171 7.04 19.36 25.53
C PRO A 171 7.81 20.65 25.83
N GLU A 172 8.18 21.38 24.78
CA GLU A 172 8.96 22.63 24.84
C GLU A 172 10.40 22.51 25.36
N THR A 173 10.84 21.31 25.74
CA THR A 173 12.23 21.05 26.12
C THR A 173 13.10 21.05 24.88
N ALA A 174 14.11 21.92 24.85
CA ALA A 174 15.07 21.94 23.77
C ALA A 174 16.05 20.76 23.88
N ASN A 175 16.44 20.21 22.74
CA ASN A 175 17.57 19.27 22.67
C ASN A 175 18.91 20.02 22.84
N ALA A 176 20.02 19.28 22.80
CA ALA A 176 21.36 19.85 23.02
C ALA A 176 21.75 20.95 22.03
N TRP A 177 21.04 21.09 20.90
CA TRP A 177 21.30 22.11 19.88
C TRP A 177 20.24 23.22 19.86
N GLY A 178 19.32 23.25 20.83
CA GLY A 178 18.34 24.32 20.97
C GLY A 178 17.05 24.14 20.15
N VAL A 179 16.87 22.99 19.48
CA VAL A 179 15.65 22.67 18.72
C VAL A 179 14.64 22.00 19.65
N LYS A 180 13.36 22.37 19.55
CA LYS A 180 12.27 21.88 20.39
C LYS A 180 11.29 21.00 19.62
N ASN A 181 10.52 20.23 20.39
CA ASN A 181 9.34 19.47 19.97
C ASN A 181 9.54 18.40 18.90
N MET A 182 10.80 18.06 18.57
CA MET A 182 11.15 16.96 17.65
C MET A 182 10.57 15.58 18.04
N HIS A 183 10.13 15.43 19.30
CA HIS A 183 9.62 14.19 19.89
C HIS A 183 8.23 14.33 20.55
N SER A 184 7.60 15.50 20.47
CA SER A 184 6.43 15.81 21.30
C SER A 184 5.45 16.83 20.72
N GLY A 185 5.76 17.43 19.57
CA GLY A 185 4.85 18.30 18.84
C GLY A 185 4.08 17.58 17.75
N VAL A 186 3.86 18.26 16.63
CA VAL A 186 3.14 17.69 15.48
C VAL A 186 4.08 16.77 14.69
N ALA A 187 3.52 15.80 13.97
CA ALA A 187 4.31 15.08 12.97
C ALA A 187 4.71 16.06 11.85
N GLU A 188 5.80 15.81 11.14
CA GLU A 188 6.39 16.81 10.26
C GLU A 188 6.69 16.27 8.86
N TRP A 189 6.24 17.02 7.87
CA TRP A 189 6.71 16.86 6.50
C TRP A 189 8.20 17.19 6.38
N VAL A 190 8.95 16.30 5.74
CA VAL A 190 10.31 16.56 5.27
C VAL A 190 10.35 16.60 3.73
N PHE A 191 11.45 17.04 3.15
CA PHE A 191 11.58 17.22 1.69
C PHE A 191 11.44 15.90 0.89
N ASP A 192 11.98 14.82 1.43
CA ASP A 192 12.33 13.59 0.73
C ASP A 192 11.10 12.77 0.32
N TRP A 193 11.21 12.11 -0.84
CA TRP A 193 10.35 10.98 -1.18
C TRP A 193 10.71 9.78 -0.28
N HIS A 194 9.73 8.96 0.06
CA HIS A 194 9.98 7.74 0.81
C HIS A 194 10.68 6.70 -0.08
N GLY A 195 11.62 5.98 0.54
CA GLY A 195 12.39 4.90 -0.04
C GLY A 195 13.21 4.21 1.05
N MET A 196 13.66 2.98 0.78
CA MET A 196 14.50 2.22 1.70
C MET A 196 15.88 2.87 1.88
N TYR A 197 16.44 2.76 3.08
CA TYR A 197 17.82 3.21 3.31
C TYR A 197 18.82 2.37 2.55
N LEU A 198 19.85 3.03 2.05
CA LEU A 198 21.04 2.36 1.53
C LEU A 198 21.98 2.04 2.68
N ARG A 199 22.76 0.97 2.54
CA ARG A 199 23.77 0.59 3.52
C ARG A 199 25.00 1.52 3.49
N ASP A 200 25.31 2.06 2.31
CA ASP A 200 26.51 2.85 2.09
C ASP A 200 26.41 4.24 2.74
N ALA A 201 27.56 4.80 3.09
CA ALA A 201 27.62 6.14 3.66
C ALA A 201 27.15 7.20 2.65
N GLN A 202 26.36 8.15 3.12
CA GLN A 202 25.82 9.24 2.30
C GLN A 202 26.37 10.60 2.75
N THR A 203 26.47 11.53 1.80
CA THR A 203 26.88 12.92 2.07
C THR A 203 25.80 13.85 1.55
N ASP A 204 25.23 14.67 2.45
CA ASP A 204 24.11 15.57 2.21
C ASP A 204 22.98 14.93 1.37
N PRO A 205 22.39 13.79 1.79
CA PRO A 205 21.37 13.10 1.01
C PRO A 205 20.07 13.92 0.90
N VAL A 206 19.39 13.74 -0.23
CA VAL A 206 18.11 14.39 -0.59
C VAL A 206 17.04 13.35 -0.97
N GLY A 207 17.26 12.10 -0.58
CA GLY A 207 16.36 10.99 -0.84
C GLY A 207 16.26 10.58 -2.32
N PRO A 208 15.28 9.74 -2.67
CA PRO A 208 14.92 9.40 -4.04
C PRO A 208 14.45 10.61 -4.85
N GLU A 209 14.70 10.61 -6.16
CA GLU A 209 14.24 11.66 -7.10
C GLU A 209 12.71 11.71 -7.21
N TYR A 210 12.07 10.55 -7.12
CA TYR A 210 10.63 10.36 -7.29
C TYR A 210 10.11 9.25 -6.37
N GLY A 211 8.82 9.29 -6.05
CA GLY A 211 8.12 8.27 -5.28
C GLY A 211 6.62 8.49 -5.28
N ILE A 212 5.89 7.65 -4.53
CA ILE A 212 4.43 7.75 -4.37
C ILE A 212 4.02 8.45 -3.06
N ALA A 213 4.95 8.57 -2.11
CA ALA A 213 4.74 9.14 -0.78
C ALA A 213 5.91 10.01 -0.33
N LYS A 214 5.61 11.05 0.43
CA LYS A 214 6.59 11.90 1.12
C LYS A 214 6.76 11.44 2.56
N VAL A 215 7.97 11.55 3.06
CA VAL A 215 8.30 11.14 4.43
C VAL A 215 7.66 12.10 5.44
N VAL A 216 7.17 11.51 6.52
CA VAL A 216 6.68 12.17 7.73
C VAL A 216 7.53 11.71 8.91
N ARG A 217 8.01 12.64 9.75
CA ARG A 217 8.85 12.37 10.92
C ARG A 217 8.22 12.88 12.22
N GLY A 218 8.68 12.37 13.37
CA GLY A 218 8.29 12.89 14.69
C GLY A 218 6.93 12.44 15.24
N GLY A 219 6.19 11.60 14.51
CA GLY A 219 4.92 11.02 14.93
C GLY A 219 4.39 10.00 13.92
N GLY A 220 3.30 9.31 14.28
CA GLY A 220 2.68 8.28 13.44
C GLY A 220 1.46 8.79 12.68
N LEU A 221 0.95 7.98 11.75
CA LEU A 221 -0.27 8.27 10.97
C LEU A 221 -1.48 7.44 11.41
N ASP A 222 -1.22 6.33 12.09
CA ASP A 222 -2.22 5.37 12.55
C ASP A 222 -3.07 5.92 13.71
N TYR A 223 -4.38 5.83 13.56
CA TYR A 223 -5.36 6.20 14.55
C TYR A 223 -6.40 5.11 14.75
N ARG A 224 -6.65 4.83 16.02
CA ARG A 224 -7.79 4.06 16.49
C ARG A 224 -8.52 4.85 17.54
N GLN A 225 -9.83 4.97 17.38
CA GLN A 225 -10.67 5.61 18.39
C GLN A 225 -10.59 4.83 19.72
N SER A 226 -9.88 5.39 20.68
CA SER A 226 -9.80 4.90 22.06
C SER A 226 -10.83 5.64 22.91
N LYS A 227 -11.55 4.91 23.77
CA LYS A 227 -12.50 5.51 24.73
C LYS A 227 -11.84 5.90 26.05
N THR A 228 -10.56 5.59 26.25
CA THR A 228 -9.93 5.49 27.58
C THR A 228 -8.68 6.34 27.77
N ASP A 229 -8.24 7.10 26.78
CA ASP A 229 -6.93 7.80 26.81
C ASP A 229 -7.02 9.33 26.99
N GLY A 230 -8.21 9.85 27.29
CA GLY A 230 -8.41 11.30 27.47
C GLY A 230 -8.51 12.08 26.16
N GLY A 231 -8.79 11.41 25.04
CA GLY A 231 -9.02 12.05 23.73
C GLY A 231 -7.78 12.14 22.87
N LYS A 232 -6.77 11.30 23.12
CA LYS A 232 -5.53 11.28 22.33
C LYS A 232 -5.74 10.56 21.00
N HIS A 233 -4.99 10.96 19.97
CA HIS A 233 -4.95 10.20 18.72
C HIS A 233 -3.91 9.08 18.80
N LEU A 234 -4.24 8.03 19.54
CA LEU A 234 -3.40 6.84 19.59
C LEU A 234 -3.74 5.88 18.44
N PRO A 235 -2.77 5.09 17.93
CA PRO A 235 -1.39 5.02 18.40
C PRO A 235 -0.44 6.11 17.87
N ALA A 236 -0.83 6.94 16.91
CA ALA A 236 0.02 7.97 16.28
C ALA A 236 0.81 8.85 17.27
N GLU A 237 0.25 9.14 18.44
CA GLU A 237 0.88 9.96 19.49
C GLU A 237 1.63 9.16 20.56
N MET A 238 1.83 7.85 20.37
CA MET A 238 2.65 7.07 21.29
C MET A 238 4.13 7.43 21.14
N PRO A 239 4.91 7.40 22.24
CA PRO A 239 6.35 7.66 22.20
C PRO A 239 7.13 6.79 21.20
N TYR A 240 6.59 5.62 20.83
CA TYR A 240 7.17 4.78 19.79
C TYR A 240 7.35 5.52 18.45
N TYR A 241 6.35 6.27 18.00
CA TYR A 241 6.38 6.96 16.71
C TYR A 241 7.14 8.27 16.75
N ALA A 242 7.38 8.79 17.96
CA ALA A 242 8.12 10.02 18.18
C ALA A 242 9.64 9.79 18.28
N ARG A 243 10.14 8.56 18.11
CA ARG A 243 11.58 8.27 18.15
C ARG A 243 12.30 8.94 17.00
N SER A 244 13.59 9.24 17.20
CA SER A 244 14.45 9.88 16.19
C SER A 244 14.47 9.14 14.85
N ALA A 245 14.46 7.81 14.87
CA ALA A 245 14.55 6.97 13.68
C ALA A 245 13.19 6.66 13.03
N ASN A 246 12.08 6.82 13.75
CA ASN A 246 10.75 6.52 13.23
C ASN A 246 10.45 7.38 12.00
N ARG A 247 9.77 6.79 11.03
CA ARG A 247 9.31 7.48 9.84
C ARG A 247 8.00 6.86 9.38
N ALA A 248 7.09 7.71 8.92
CA ALA A 248 5.88 7.32 8.21
C ALA A 248 5.94 7.91 6.81
N ALA A 249 5.00 7.55 5.93
CA ALA A 249 4.88 8.24 4.65
C ALA A 249 3.44 8.24 4.15
N ILE A 250 3.08 9.31 3.44
CA ILE A 250 1.78 9.42 2.75
C ILE A 250 1.93 10.32 1.52
N ALA A 251 1.00 10.19 0.57
CA ALA A 251 1.05 10.94 -0.68
C ALA A 251 1.09 12.47 -0.44
N PRO A 252 1.84 13.24 -1.27
CA PRO A 252 2.12 14.67 -1.02
C PRO A 252 0.88 15.56 -1.04
N GLY A 253 -0.21 15.11 -1.66
CA GLY A 253 -1.49 15.81 -1.73
C GLY A 253 -2.43 15.53 -0.55
N PHE A 254 -2.02 14.71 0.44
CA PHE A 254 -2.88 14.42 1.58
C PHE A 254 -3.08 15.67 2.44
N GLU A 255 -4.33 16.10 2.55
CA GLU A 255 -4.79 17.23 3.35
C GLU A 255 -6.05 16.78 4.09
N SER A 256 -6.08 16.97 5.40
CA SER A 256 -7.31 16.85 6.18
C SER A 256 -7.19 17.65 7.49
N PRO A 257 -8.27 18.36 7.90
CA PRO A 257 -8.24 19.16 9.12
C PRO A 257 -8.04 18.32 10.40
N GLU A 258 -8.21 17.00 10.31
CA GLU A 258 -8.12 16.09 11.47
C GLU A 258 -6.70 15.57 11.73
N HIS A 259 -5.81 15.51 10.74
CA HIS A 259 -4.48 14.93 10.95
C HIS A 259 -3.48 15.90 11.60
N GLY A 260 -2.54 15.33 12.33
CA GLY A 260 -1.50 16.03 13.08
C GLY A 260 -0.21 16.30 12.30
N ILE A 261 -0.24 16.35 10.97
CA ILE A 261 0.97 16.60 10.17
C ILE A 261 1.09 18.11 9.92
N GLY A 262 2.14 18.70 10.46
CA GLY A 262 2.63 20.04 10.19
C GLY A 262 3.99 19.99 9.51
N PHE A 263 4.82 20.99 9.77
CA PHE A 263 6.17 21.06 9.23
C PHE A 263 7.00 22.11 9.96
N ARG A 264 8.32 22.02 9.77
CA ARG A 264 9.27 23.06 10.14
C ARG A 264 10.10 23.45 8.92
N VAL A 265 10.79 24.58 8.98
CA VAL A 265 11.56 25.08 7.84
C VAL A 265 13.04 25.15 8.15
N VAL A 266 13.86 24.98 7.11
CA VAL A 266 15.28 25.33 7.12
C VAL A 266 15.54 26.51 6.21
N GLN A 267 16.46 27.38 6.62
CA GLN A 267 16.97 28.49 5.82
C GLN A 267 18.36 28.11 5.28
N ALA A 268 18.38 27.39 4.15
CA ALA A 268 19.56 26.98 3.43
C ALA A 268 19.18 26.53 2.01
N ASP A 269 20.12 26.58 1.07
CA ASP A 269 19.94 25.93 -0.22
C ASP A 269 19.76 24.42 -0.03
N LEU A 270 19.07 23.77 -0.98
CA LEU A 270 19.02 22.31 -1.02
C LEU A 270 20.42 21.77 -1.36
N PRO A 271 20.87 20.67 -0.73
CA PRO A 271 22.10 20.02 -1.14
C PRO A 271 22.14 19.73 -2.64
N LYS A 272 23.33 19.83 -3.24
CA LYS A 272 23.55 19.57 -4.67
C LYS A 272 23.84 18.09 -4.98
N THR A 273 23.77 17.22 -3.96
CA THR A 273 23.93 15.78 -4.11
C THR A 273 22.87 15.25 -5.07
N LYS A 274 23.29 14.39 -6.01
CA LYS A 274 22.36 13.75 -6.94
C LYS A 274 21.36 12.89 -6.13
N PRO A 275 20.05 13.04 -6.34
CA PRO A 275 19.06 12.16 -5.71
C PRO A 275 19.29 10.69 -6.05
N LEU A 276 18.78 9.81 -5.20
CA LEU A 276 18.78 8.38 -5.49
C LEU A 276 17.83 8.09 -6.66
N PRO A 277 18.18 7.15 -7.57
CA PRO A 277 17.28 6.76 -8.65
C PRO A 277 16.00 6.12 -8.08
N TYR A 278 14.88 6.35 -8.73
CA TYR A 278 13.63 5.67 -8.40
C TYR A 278 13.65 4.23 -8.92
N GLU A 279 13.47 3.27 -8.01
CA GLU A 279 13.33 1.86 -8.36
C GLU A 279 11.85 1.48 -8.47
N ALA A 280 11.33 1.47 -9.71
CA ALA A 280 9.96 1.07 -9.97
C ALA A 280 9.69 -0.38 -9.49
N PRO A 281 8.53 -0.66 -8.88
CA PRO A 281 8.16 -2.01 -8.46
C PRO A 281 7.99 -2.95 -9.66
N LEU A 282 8.11 -4.26 -9.44
CA LEU A 282 8.04 -5.28 -10.49
C LEU A 282 6.74 -5.22 -11.32
N ILE A 283 5.63 -4.83 -10.72
CA ILE A 283 4.35 -4.67 -11.44
C ILE A 283 4.40 -3.60 -12.54
N GLN A 284 5.29 -2.61 -12.42
CA GLN A 284 5.46 -1.48 -13.36
C GLN A 284 6.56 -1.71 -14.40
N THR A 285 7.38 -2.74 -14.24
CA THR A 285 8.60 -2.92 -15.04
C THR A 285 8.48 -4.05 -16.06
N ALA A 286 9.24 -3.94 -17.15
CA ALA A 286 9.18 -4.86 -18.28
C ALA A 286 7.74 -5.10 -18.80
N VAL A 287 6.96 -4.04 -18.97
CA VAL A 287 5.55 -4.09 -19.41
C VAL A 287 5.44 -3.79 -20.91
N LYS A 288 4.83 -4.72 -21.67
CA LYS A 288 4.51 -4.54 -23.09
C LYS A 288 3.37 -3.52 -23.25
N GLN A 289 3.49 -2.61 -24.20
CA GLN A 289 2.38 -1.74 -24.62
C GLN A 289 1.66 -2.26 -25.86
N THR A 290 2.31 -3.15 -26.60
CA THR A 290 1.72 -3.84 -27.74
C THR A 290 0.51 -4.66 -27.29
N VAL A 291 -0.64 -4.42 -27.89
CA VAL A 291 -1.86 -5.19 -27.69
C VAL A 291 -1.90 -6.33 -28.71
N PRO A 292 -1.76 -7.61 -28.29
CA PRO A 292 -1.86 -8.74 -29.18
C PRO A 292 -3.34 -9.03 -29.53
N ASP A 293 -3.60 -10.04 -30.37
CA ASP A 293 -4.95 -10.56 -30.54
C ASP A 293 -5.39 -11.30 -29.26
N LEU A 294 -6.17 -10.60 -28.43
CA LEU A 294 -6.67 -11.10 -27.15
C LEU A 294 -7.91 -12.00 -27.29
N THR A 295 -8.42 -12.23 -28.50
CA THR A 295 -9.56 -13.12 -28.72
C THR A 295 -9.17 -14.60 -28.77
N VAL A 296 -7.86 -14.87 -28.87
CA VAL A 296 -7.30 -16.22 -28.85
C VAL A 296 -7.36 -16.81 -27.43
N GLY A 297 -8.04 -17.95 -27.29
CA GLY A 297 -8.14 -18.67 -26.03
C GLY A 297 -8.76 -20.07 -26.19
N PRO A 298 -9.06 -20.74 -25.06
CA PRO A 298 -9.69 -22.05 -25.06
C PRO A 298 -11.01 -22.05 -25.83
N ASN A 299 -11.37 -23.17 -26.45
CA ASN A 299 -12.61 -23.25 -27.21
C ASN A 299 -13.83 -22.96 -26.30
N PRO A 300 -14.61 -21.88 -26.54
CA PRO A 300 -15.69 -21.50 -25.63
C PRO A 300 -16.81 -22.52 -25.58
N SER A 301 -16.93 -23.41 -26.58
CA SER A 301 -17.94 -24.47 -26.62
C SER A 301 -17.59 -25.73 -25.83
N LYS A 302 -16.36 -25.81 -25.32
CA LYS A 302 -15.87 -26.93 -24.50
C LYS A 302 -15.58 -26.48 -23.06
N PRO A 303 -15.85 -27.31 -22.04
CA PRO A 303 -15.51 -26.98 -20.66
C PRO A 303 -14.01 -26.71 -20.46
N TYR A 304 -13.66 -25.53 -19.96
CA TYR A 304 -12.29 -25.15 -19.58
C TYR A 304 -12.21 -24.81 -18.09
N TYR A 305 -11.21 -25.36 -17.40
CA TYR A 305 -10.93 -25.09 -16.00
C TYR A 305 -9.43 -25.31 -15.72
N ASN A 306 -8.76 -24.34 -15.10
CA ASN A 306 -7.36 -24.42 -14.73
C ASN A 306 -7.11 -23.68 -13.41
N THR A 307 -6.14 -24.14 -12.62
CA THR A 307 -5.74 -23.48 -11.36
C THR A 307 -4.23 -23.40 -11.24
N ARG A 308 -3.73 -22.29 -10.69
CA ARG A 308 -2.32 -22.08 -10.39
C ARG A 308 -2.13 -21.31 -9.08
N PRO A 309 -1.08 -21.61 -8.29
CA PRO A 309 -0.76 -20.83 -7.09
C PRO A 309 -0.33 -19.41 -7.47
N ILE A 310 -0.79 -18.42 -6.72
CA ILE A 310 -0.45 -17.02 -6.98
C ILE A 310 0.74 -16.56 -6.11
N PHE A 311 0.74 -16.92 -4.83
CA PHE A 311 1.80 -16.57 -3.87
C PHE A 311 2.89 -17.64 -3.73
N PRO A 312 4.13 -17.24 -3.36
CA PRO A 312 5.13 -18.18 -2.88
C PRO A 312 4.72 -18.82 -1.55
N ASN A 313 5.10 -20.07 -1.36
CA ASN A 313 4.99 -20.79 -0.09
C ASN A 313 6.37 -20.82 0.59
N LEU A 314 6.48 -20.12 1.72
CA LEU A 314 7.72 -20.06 2.51
C LEU A 314 7.82 -21.13 3.59
N GLY A 315 6.86 -22.05 3.66
CA GLY A 315 6.66 -22.96 4.77
C GLY A 315 6.14 -22.21 6.01
N ASN A 316 6.67 -22.54 7.19
CA ASN A 316 6.27 -21.91 8.46
C ASN A 316 6.98 -20.57 8.73
N ARG A 317 7.60 -19.96 7.72
CA ARG A 317 8.38 -18.70 7.85
C ARG A 317 7.57 -17.55 7.28
N SER A 318 7.62 -16.38 7.92
CA SER A 318 6.99 -15.18 7.36
C SER A 318 7.89 -14.50 6.33
N MET A 319 7.31 -13.82 5.35
CA MET A 319 8.10 -13.00 4.42
C MET A 319 8.79 -11.82 5.16
N ARG A 320 8.27 -11.40 6.33
CA ARG A 320 8.92 -10.45 7.24
C ARG A 320 10.23 -11.02 7.80
N ASP A 321 10.23 -12.30 8.16
CA ASP A 321 11.40 -12.93 8.80
C ASP A 321 12.48 -13.33 7.79
N VAL A 322 12.06 -13.81 6.61
CA VAL A 322 12.98 -14.41 5.62
C VAL A 322 12.80 -13.94 4.18
N GLY A 323 11.71 -13.26 3.83
CA GLY A 323 11.42 -12.87 2.43
C GLY A 323 12.46 -11.88 1.89
N TRP A 324 12.77 -10.84 2.67
CA TRP A 324 13.80 -9.87 2.32
C TRP A 324 15.21 -10.42 2.29
N LYS A 325 15.46 -11.45 3.09
CA LYS A 325 16.72 -12.18 3.09
C LYS A 325 16.95 -13.00 1.82
N ILE A 326 15.90 -13.23 1.02
CA ILE A 326 15.95 -14.06 -0.19
C ILE A 326 15.44 -13.33 -1.44
N GLY A 327 15.25 -12.01 -1.37
CA GLY A 327 15.02 -11.16 -2.56
C GLY A 327 13.64 -10.53 -2.68
N LEU A 328 12.74 -10.80 -1.74
CA LEU A 328 11.43 -10.17 -1.71
C LEU A 328 11.48 -8.88 -0.91
N LYS A 329 10.87 -7.78 -1.34
CA LYS A 329 10.97 -6.52 -0.58
C LYS A 329 10.45 -6.68 0.89
N PRO A 330 11.04 -5.99 1.88
CA PRO A 330 10.54 -5.98 3.26
C PRO A 330 9.04 -5.63 3.36
N GLY A 331 8.36 -6.00 4.45
CA GLY A 331 6.93 -5.66 4.68
C GLY A 331 5.91 -6.74 4.25
N LEU A 332 6.38 -7.81 3.63
CA LEU A 332 5.57 -8.95 3.21
C LEU A 332 5.16 -9.84 4.43
N GLY A 333 3.88 -10.17 4.59
CA GLY A 333 3.33 -10.93 5.73
C GLY A 333 3.04 -12.40 5.40
N VAL A 334 2.29 -13.07 6.28
CA VAL A 334 1.84 -14.48 6.11
C VAL A 334 0.36 -14.61 5.76
N ALA A 335 -0.39 -13.52 5.83
CA ALA A 335 -1.84 -13.54 5.64
C ALA A 335 -2.22 -12.57 4.52
N TYR A 336 -2.72 -13.14 3.43
CA TYR A 336 -3.23 -12.40 2.29
C TYR A 336 -4.74 -12.22 2.46
N HIS A 337 -5.16 -10.98 2.36
CA HIS A 337 -6.51 -10.51 2.57
C HIS A 337 -6.97 -9.74 1.34
N ASN A 338 -8.28 -9.56 1.19
CA ASN A 338 -8.92 -8.64 0.24
C ASN A 338 -8.18 -8.51 -1.11
N SER A 339 -8.55 -9.37 -2.06
CA SER A 339 -7.93 -9.45 -3.39
C SER A 339 -8.53 -8.44 -4.39
N ALA A 340 -7.73 -8.04 -5.35
CA ALA A 340 -8.11 -7.38 -6.59
C ALA A 340 -7.43 -8.09 -7.77
N LEU A 341 -8.12 -8.12 -8.92
CA LEU A 341 -7.63 -8.73 -10.15
C LEU A 341 -8.22 -8.00 -11.34
N GLN A 342 -7.40 -7.71 -12.35
CA GLN A 342 -7.87 -7.06 -13.56
C GLN A 342 -7.06 -7.52 -14.78
N VAL A 343 -7.77 -7.76 -15.89
CA VAL A 343 -7.16 -7.92 -17.23
C VAL A 343 -6.79 -6.53 -17.76
N CYS A 344 -5.52 -6.38 -18.11
CA CYS A 344 -4.95 -5.19 -18.74
C CYS A 344 -5.21 -5.19 -20.25
N PRO A 345 -5.18 -4.02 -20.91
CA PRO A 345 -5.36 -3.92 -22.36
C PRO A 345 -4.37 -4.73 -23.21
N ASN A 346 -3.17 -5.02 -22.70
CA ASN A 346 -2.16 -5.86 -23.36
C ASN A 346 -2.33 -7.37 -23.09
N GLY A 347 -3.37 -7.77 -22.34
CA GLY A 347 -3.65 -9.14 -21.94
C GLY A 347 -2.99 -9.59 -20.64
N ASP A 348 -2.09 -8.80 -20.06
CA ASP A 348 -1.52 -9.13 -18.75
C ASP A 348 -2.63 -9.14 -17.69
N LEU A 349 -2.49 -9.97 -16.65
CA LEU A 349 -3.28 -9.82 -15.43
C LEU A 349 -2.44 -9.07 -14.41
N ILE A 350 -3.06 -8.12 -13.72
CA ILE A 350 -2.52 -7.52 -12.50
C ILE A 350 -3.37 -7.95 -11.31
N ALA A 351 -2.72 -8.27 -10.21
CA ALA A 351 -3.39 -8.62 -8.97
C ALA A 351 -2.82 -7.80 -7.82
N ALA A 352 -3.68 -7.50 -6.84
CA ALA A 352 -3.29 -6.85 -5.60
C ALA A 352 -3.97 -7.51 -4.41
N TYR A 353 -3.28 -7.52 -3.28
CA TYR A 353 -3.76 -8.10 -2.04
C TYR A 353 -3.38 -7.21 -0.88
N TYR A 354 -4.37 -6.90 -0.05
CA TYR A 354 -4.10 -6.37 1.26
C TYR A 354 -3.32 -7.45 2.07
N ASN A 355 -2.14 -7.11 2.60
CA ASN A 355 -1.30 -7.98 3.41
C ASN A 355 -1.11 -7.46 4.84
N THR A 356 -1.10 -8.39 5.79
CA THR A 356 -0.81 -8.09 7.20
C THR A 356 0.46 -8.78 7.69
N PRO A 357 1.44 -8.01 8.18
CA PRO A 357 2.65 -8.58 8.78
C PRO A 357 2.34 -9.53 9.95
N LYS A 358 1.40 -9.16 10.83
CA LYS A 358 1.00 -9.98 11.99
C LYS A 358 -0.52 -10.18 12.11
N GLU A 359 -1.31 -9.12 12.10
CA GLU A 359 -2.78 -9.15 12.25
C GLU A 359 -3.47 -8.13 11.34
N GLU A 360 -4.78 -8.30 11.04
CA GLU A 360 -5.61 -7.44 10.16
C GLU A 360 -5.66 -5.95 10.53
N ASN A 361 -5.02 -5.56 11.62
CA ASN A 361 -5.06 -4.21 12.16
C ASN A 361 -3.64 -3.67 12.44
N ASP A 362 -2.60 -4.28 11.90
CA ASP A 362 -1.22 -3.80 12.01
C ASP A 362 -1.02 -2.42 11.30
N PRO A 363 -0.23 -1.46 11.84
CA PRO A 363 0.13 -0.18 11.17
C PRO A 363 0.90 -0.36 9.89
N ASP A 364 1.71 -1.42 9.84
CA ASP A 364 2.55 -1.75 8.69
C ASP A 364 1.77 -2.61 7.69
N GLN A 365 0.44 -2.61 7.80
CA GLN A 365 -0.44 -3.16 6.79
C GLN A 365 -0.13 -2.49 5.43
N THR A 366 0.12 -3.32 4.42
CA THR A 366 0.58 -2.89 3.10
C THR A 366 -0.24 -3.57 1.99
N ILE A 367 -0.09 -3.14 0.75
CA ILE A 367 -0.68 -3.79 -0.42
C ILE A 367 0.40 -4.48 -1.22
N LEU A 368 0.21 -5.77 -1.50
CA LEU A 368 1.09 -6.54 -2.37
C LEU A 368 0.54 -6.53 -3.78
N THR A 369 1.42 -6.35 -4.76
CA THR A 369 1.07 -6.36 -6.17
C THR A 369 1.91 -7.35 -6.94
N MET A 370 1.35 -7.87 -8.02
CA MET A 370 2.03 -8.79 -8.93
C MET A 370 1.37 -8.80 -10.31
N ARG A 371 2.09 -9.36 -11.28
CA ARG A 371 1.67 -9.44 -12.68
C ARG A 371 1.79 -10.86 -13.20
N LEU A 372 0.80 -11.31 -13.96
CA LEU A 372 0.92 -12.43 -14.88
C LEU A 372 1.06 -11.86 -16.29
N ARG A 373 2.23 -12.06 -16.88
CA ARG A 373 2.52 -11.59 -18.24
C ARG A 373 1.69 -12.40 -19.23
N TYR A 374 1.07 -11.76 -20.22
CA TYR A 374 0.25 -12.45 -21.23
C TYR A 374 1.08 -13.50 -21.96
N GLY A 375 0.61 -14.75 -21.89
CA GLY A 375 1.26 -15.95 -22.40
C GLY A 375 2.23 -16.64 -21.44
N ALA A 376 2.40 -16.15 -20.22
CA ALA A 376 3.14 -16.85 -19.17
C ALA A 376 2.20 -17.70 -18.31
N GLU A 377 2.73 -18.78 -17.71
CA GLU A 377 2.01 -19.63 -16.75
C GLU A 377 2.31 -19.28 -15.29
N ASP A 378 3.40 -18.56 -15.04
CA ASP A 378 3.85 -18.22 -13.69
C ASP A 378 3.69 -16.73 -13.41
N TRP A 379 3.03 -16.41 -12.30
CA TRP A 379 2.98 -15.06 -11.75
C TRP A 379 4.39 -14.60 -11.35
N ASP A 380 4.72 -13.35 -11.63
CA ASP A 380 5.92 -12.71 -11.06
C ASP A 380 5.84 -12.70 -9.51
N MET A 381 6.98 -12.52 -8.84
CA MET A 381 6.98 -12.49 -7.36
C MET A 381 6.26 -11.23 -6.86
N PRO A 382 5.52 -11.32 -5.73
CA PRO A 382 4.80 -10.18 -5.17
C PRO A 382 5.77 -9.12 -4.61
N GLU A 383 5.40 -7.85 -4.74
CA GLU A 383 6.08 -6.72 -4.10
C GLU A 383 5.07 -5.78 -3.42
N PRO A 384 5.41 -5.17 -2.26
CA PRO A 384 4.63 -4.11 -1.67
C PRO A 384 4.58 -2.89 -2.58
N TRP A 385 3.38 -2.50 -3.01
CA TRP A 385 3.09 -1.25 -3.71
C TRP A 385 1.56 -1.05 -3.87
N PRO A 386 0.99 0.13 -3.58
CA PRO A 386 1.61 1.25 -2.88
C PRO A 386 1.95 0.87 -1.44
N ASP A 387 2.91 1.59 -0.88
CA ASP A 387 3.43 1.36 0.47
C ASP A 387 3.55 2.69 1.20
N PHE A 388 2.62 2.91 2.12
CA PHE A 388 2.52 4.08 2.99
C PHE A 388 2.74 3.61 4.44
N PRO A 389 4.00 3.51 4.91
CA PRO A 389 4.30 3.11 6.27
C PRO A 389 3.50 3.91 7.30
N ASP A 390 3.02 3.22 8.33
CA ASP A 390 2.12 3.70 9.38
C ASP A 390 0.72 4.18 8.93
N ALA A 391 0.36 4.12 7.64
CA ALA A 391 -0.97 4.53 7.16
C ALA A 391 -1.99 3.38 7.10
N ALA A 392 -1.54 2.12 7.20
CA ALA A 392 -2.34 0.90 7.07
C ALA A 392 -3.10 0.81 5.72
N ASP A 393 -2.39 0.52 4.63
CA ASP A 393 -2.96 0.40 3.28
C ASP A 393 -3.86 -0.83 3.09
N ALA A 394 -5.08 -0.63 2.62
CA ALA A 394 -6.14 -1.63 2.63
C ALA A 394 -6.93 -1.71 1.34
N ALA A 395 -7.59 -2.85 1.18
CA ALA A 395 -8.71 -3.03 0.28
C ALA A 395 -8.44 -2.55 -1.16
N PRO A 396 -7.42 -3.12 -1.82
CA PRO A 396 -7.13 -2.76 -3.19
C PRO A 396 -8.30 -3.10 -4.13
N VAL A 397 -8.47 -2.29 -5.17
CA VAL A 397 -9.42 -2.52 -6.26
C VAL A 397 -8.79 -2.04 -7.56
N PHE A 398 -8.62 -2.94 -8.51
CA PHE A 398 -8.30 -2.58 -9.89
C PHE A 398 -9.57 -2.51 -10.71
N TRP A 399 -9.63 -1.56 -11.64
CA TRP A 399 -10.72 -1.44 -12.60
C TRP A 399 -10.19 -0.99 -13.96
N ASN A 400 -10.52 -1.74 -15.01
CA ASN A 400 -10.24 -1.34 -16.38
C ASN A 400 -11.47 -0.64 -16.99
N ASP A 401 -11.41 0.68 -17.04
CA ASP A 401 -12.41 1.50 -17.74
C ASP A 401 -11.94 1.78 -19.16
N ARG A 402 -12.25 0.84 -20.07
CA ARG A 402 -12.06 1.02 -21.52
C ARG A 402 -10.62 1.41 -21.89
N GLY A 403 -9.63 0.74 -21.28
CA GLY A 403 -8.21 0.99 -21.52
C GLY A 403 -7.53 1.83 -20.45
N LYS A 404 -8.29 2.64 -19.69
CA LYS A 404 -7.78 3.37 -18.53
C LYS A 404 -7.87 2.48 -17.30
N LEU A 405 -6.73 2.11 -16.75
CA LEU A 405 -6.66 1.39 -15.48
C LEU A 405 -6.82 2.38 -14.32
N TRP A 406 -7.65 2.00 -13.37
CA TRP A 406 -7.81 2.65 -12.09
C TRP A 406 -7.32 1.70 -11.00
N PHE A 407 -6.68 2.28 -9.99
CA PHE A 407 -6.32 1.59 -8.78
C PHE A 407 -6.85 2.38 -7.59
N PHE A 408 -7.90 1.84 -6.94
CA PHE A 408 -8.45 2.36 -5.70
C PHE A 408 -7.93 1.53 -4.52
N PHE A 409 -7.77 2.18 -3.38
CA PHE A 409 -7.45 1.54 -2.11
C PHE A 409 -7.88 2.47 -0.97
N GLY A 410 -7.86 2.00 0.26
CA GLY A 410 -8.20 2.80 1.44
C GLY A 410 -7.13 2.68 2.51
N SER A 411 -7.25 3.51 3.55
CA SER A 411 -6.38 3.49 4.72
C SER A 411 -7.26 3.57 5.97
N PRO A 412 -7.86 2.45 6.43
CA PRO A 412 -8.92 2.43 7.45
C PRO A 412 -8.49 2.96 8.81
N ARG A 413 -7.19 3.20 9.01
CA ARG A 413 -6.62 3.68 10.26
C ARG A 413 -5.82 4.97 10.05
N LEU A 414 -5.86 5.57 8.88
CA LEU A 414 -5.26 6.88 8.65
C LEU A 414 -6.11 7.96 9.36
N LEU A 415 -5.50 8.69 10.29
CA LEU A 415 -6.15 9.81 10.97
C LEU A 415 -6.63 10.85 9.94
N GLY A 416 -7.93 11.15 9.92
CA GLY A 416 -8.51 12.07 8.94
C GLY A 416 -8.52 11.55 7.50
N GLY A 417 -8.32 10.25 7.28
CA GLY A 417 -8.27 9.62 5.97
C GLY A 417 -9.60 9.66 5.20
N PRO A 418 -9.56 9.70 3.85
CA PRO A 418 -10.76 9.66 3.02
C PRO A 418 -11.43 8.27 3.02
N PRO A 419 -12.64 8.13 2.44
CA PRO A 419 -13.25 6.81 2.22
C PRO A 419 -12.45 5.89 1.28
N PHE A 420 -11.65 6.46 0.39
CA PHE A 420 -10.73 5.78 -0.52
C PHE A 420 -9.76 6.81 -1.09
N GLN A 421 -8.71 6.33 -1.74
CA GLN A 421 -7.76 7.09 -2.55
C GLN A 421 -7.51 6.33 -3.85
N PHE A 422 -7.02 7.00 -4.89
CA PHE A 422 -6.88 6.38 -6.20
C PHE A 422 -5.76 6.94 -7.05
N MET A 423 -5.35 6.17 -8.06
CA MET A 423 -4.46 6.59 -9.12
C MET A 423 -4.86 5.89 -10.43
N THR A 424 -4.32 6.36 -11.56
CA THR A 424 -4.69 5.83 -12.87
C THR A 424 -3.49 5.58 -13.77
N SER A 425 -3.64 4.66 -14.72
CA SER A 425 -2.64 4.30 -15.72
C SER A 425 -3.30 4.14 -17.09
N ILE A 426 -2.58 4.54 -18.14
CA ILE A 426 -3.01 4.43 -19.55
C ILE A 426 -2.05 3.59 -20.39
N ASP A 427 -1.07 2.96 -19.75
CA ASP A 427 0.02 2.22 -20.38
C ASP A 427 0.17 0.83 -19.74
N ASN A 428 -0.97 0.15 -19.57
CA ASN A 428 -1.03 -1.21 -19.03
C ASN A 428 -0.41 -1.36 -17.62
N GLY A 429 -0.38 -0.29 -16.84
CA GLY A 429 0.18 -0.27 -15.48
C GLY A 429 1.69 -0.12 -15.44
N ALA A 430 2.34 0.31 -16.53
CA ALA A 430 3.78 0.56 -16.57
C ALA A 430 4.14 1.87 -15.85
N THR A 431 3.29 2.88 -15.95
CA THR A 431 3.36 4.11 -15.17
C THR A 431 2.00 4.42 -14.56
N TRP A 432 2.02 5.12 -13.43
CA TRP A 432 0.81 5.52 -12.71
C TRP A 432 0.89 7.01 -12.38
N GLY A 433 -0.26 7.69 -12.46
CA GLY A 433 -0.40 9.06 -11.98
C GLY A 433 -0.14 9.18 -10.48
N ALA A 434 -0.03 10.41 -9.99
CA ALA A 434 0.04 10.66 -8.56
C ALA A 434 -1.20 10.10 -7.83
N VAL A 435 -1.04 9.75 -6.56
CA VAL A 435 -2.17 9.35 -5.72
C VAL A 435 -3.05 10.58 -5.46
N GLU A 436 -4.33 10.42 -5.78
CA GLU A 436 -5.38 11.42 -5.63
C GLU A 436 -6.32 11.05 -4.48
N PHE A 437 -6.82 12.08 -3.81
CA PHE A 437 -7.81 11.99 -2.73
C PHE A 437 -9.16 12.49 -3.25
N PRO A 438 -10.29 11.82 -2.95
CA PRO A 438 -11.58 12.22 -3.46
C PRO A 438 -11.98 13.59 -2.91
N LYS A 439 -12.25 14.55 -3.80
CA LYS A 439 -12.89 15.80 -3.42
C LYS A 439 -14.38 15.54 -3.18
N LEU A 440 -14.74 15.42 -1.91
CA LEU A 440 -16.10 15.09 -1.48
C LEU A 440 -17.01 16.32 -1.52
N GLU A 441 -18.15 16.17 -2.18
CA GLU A 441 -19.22 17.16 -2.23
C GLU A 441 -20.36 16.77 -1.28
N GLY A 442 -20.78 17.73 -0.45
CA GLY A 442 -21.89 17.54 0.49
C GLY A 442 -21.51 16.69 1.71
N ALA A 443 -22.54 16.29 2.46
CA ALA A 443 -22.36 15.47 3.65
C ALA A 443 -22.15 14.00 3.26
N VAL A 444 -21.17 13.36 3.91
CA VAL A 444 -20.87 11.94 3.72
C VAL A 444 -21.29 11.18 4.98
N GLY A 445 -22.02 10.07 4.80
CA GLY A 445 -22.41 9.22 5.92
C GLY A 445 -21.23 8.42 6.48
N LYS A 446 -21.45 7.69 7.57
CA LYS A 446 -20.38 6.88 8.20
C LYS A 446 -19.87 5.80 7.25
N PHE A 447 -18.56 5.76 7.05
CA PHE A 447 -17.85 4.77 6.25
C PHE A 447 -16.73 4.09 7.04
N THR A 448 -16.24 2.96 6.51
CA THR A 448 -14.91 2.42 6.79
C THR A 448 -14.11 2.56 5.50
N PRO A 449 -12.88 3.11 5.49
CA PRO A 449 -12.03 3.26 4.29
C PRO A 449 -11.60 1.93 3.65
N GLN A 450 -12.56 1.19 3.10
CA GLN A 450 -12.36 -0.10 2.46
C GLN A 450 -13.29 -0.15 1.25
N PRO A 451 -12.82 0.29 0.07
CA PRO A 451 -13.57 0.09 -1.17
C PRO A 451 -13.76 -1.41 -1.44
N THR A 452 -14.89 -1.76 -2.08
CA THR A 452 -15.20 -3.15 -2.41
C THR A 452 -14.75 -3.48 -3.83
N ASN A 453 -14.68 -4.78 -4.16
CA ASN A 453 -14.06 -5.32 -5.38
C ASN A 453 -14.78 -5.02 -6.71
N SER A 454 -15.67 -4.03 -6.76
CA SER A 454 -16.48 -3.73 -7.93
C SER A 454 -16.59 -2.24 -8.15
N VAL A 455 -16.34 -1.81 -9.38
CA VAL A 455 -16.56 -0.43 -9.85
C VAL A 455 -17.34 -0.53 -11.15
N VAL A 456 -18.36 0.31 -11.31
CA VAL A 456 -19.17 0.34 -12.53
C VAL A 456 -19.31 1.75 -13.06
N ARG A 457 -19.48 1.86 -14.37
CA ARG A 457 -19.84 3.12 -15.03
C ARG A 457 -21.16 2.95 -15.78
N ASP A 458 -22.16 3.75 -15.41
CA ASP A 458 -23.47 3.68 -16.06
C ASP A 458 -23.46 4.29 -17.48
N ARG A 459 -24.61 4.20 -18.17
CA ARG A 459 -24.78 4.72 -19.53
C ARG A 459 -24.67 6.25 -19.63
N ASN A 460 -24.85 6.96 -18.52
CA ASN A 460 -24.66 8.41 -18.44
C ASN A 460 -23.21 8.79 -18.12
N GLY A 461 -22.33 7.81 -17.99
CA GLY A 461 -20.92 8.00 -17.68
C GLY A 461 -20.62 8.15 -16.18
N VAL A 462 -21.59 7.96 -15.30
CA VAL A 462 -21.39 8.10 -13.85
C VAL A 462 -20.65 6.88 -13.32
N ILE A 463 -19.53 7.11 -12.62
CA ILE A 463 -18.74 6.07 -11.94
C ILE A 463 -19.35 5.85 -10.56
N TYR A 464 -19.52 4.59 -10.17
CA TYR A 464 -19.99 4.21 -8.83
C TYR A 464 -18.98 3.28 -8.14
N LEU A 465 -18.56 3.67 -6.94
CA LEU A 465 -17.62 2.94 -6.09
C LEU A 465 -18.27 2.62 -4.73
N PRO A 466 -18.68 1.37 -4.49
CA PRO A 466 -19.07 0.90 -3.16
C PRO A 466 -17.89 0.90 -2.18
N VAL A 467 -18.16 1.37 -0.97
CA VAL A 467 -17.24 1.42 0.17
C VAL A 467 -17.97 0.90 1.40
N ASP A 468 -17.28 0.21 2.29
CA ASP A 468 -17.88 -0.27 3.53
C ASP A 468 -18.51 0.87 4.36
N GLY A 469 -19.71 0.63 4.87
CA GLY A 469 -20.45 1.55 5.72
C GLY A 469 -20.38 1.19 7.21
N SER A 470 -21.28 1.78 7.98
CA SER A 470 -21.48 1.41 9.39
C SER A 470 -22.35 0.16 9.50
N GLY A 471 -22.03 -0.71 10.47
CA GLY A 471 -22.76 -1.95 10.72
C GLY A 471 -22.80 -2.86 9.49
N GLY A 472 -23.99 -3.28 9.11
CA GLY A 472 -24.25 -4.19 7.99
C GLY A 472 -24.55 -3.52 6.66
N THR A 473 -24.00 -2.33 6.39
CA THR A 473 -24.31 -1.57 5.17
C THR A 473 -23.05 -1.20 4.38
N SER A 474 -23.22 -0.88 3.11
CA SER A 474 -22.20 -0.19 2.30
C SER A 474 -22.68 1.20 1.88
N VAL A 475 -21.75 2.15 1.80
CA VAL A 475 -21.92 3.47 1.21
C VAL A 475 -21.60 3.36 -0.28
N LEU A 476 -22.33 4.11 -1.12
CA LEU A 476 -22.02 4.22 -2.53
C LEU A 476 -21.54 5.64 -2.84
N PHE A 477 -20.34 5.75 -3.39
CA PHE A 477 -19.81 7.01 -3.88
C PHE A 477 -19.99 7.10 -5.40
N ALA A 478 -20.37 8.27 -5.88
CA ALA A 478 -20.59 8.52 -7.30
C ALA A 478 -19.78 9.72 -7.80
N SER A 479 -19.22 9.60 -9.01
CA SER A 479 -18.54 10.68 -9.73
C SER A 479 -19.11 10.86 -11.13
N LYS A 480 -19.38 12.11 -11.51
CA LYS A 480 -19.96 12.48 -12.81
C LYS A 480 -18.94 13.11 -13.76
N ASP A 481 -17.71 13.30 -13.29
CA ASP A 481 -16.69 14.11 -13.94
C ASP A 481 -15.32 13.40 -13.98
N ASP A 482 -15.36 12.07 -14.13
CA ASP A 482 -14.20 11.20 -14.22
C ASP A 482 -13.28 11.28 -13.00
N GLY A 483 -13.87 11.26 -11.81
CA GLY A 483 -13.18 11.14 -10.53
C GLY A 483 -12.70 12.47 -9.93
N LYS A 484 -12.97 13.62 -10.58
CA LYS A 484 -12.55 14.92 -10.06
C LYS A 484 -13.34 15.32 -8.81
N THR A 485 -14.64 15.06 -8.78
CA THR A 485 -15.46 15.18 -7.57
C THR A 485 -16.30 13.92 -7.32
N TRP A 486 -16.59 13.70 -6.04
CA TRP A 486 -17.33 12.53 -5.55
C TRP A 486 -18.40 12.96 -4.56
N HIS A 487 -19.53 12.28 -4.56
CA HIS A 487 -20.57 12.47 -3.53
C HIS A 487 -21.10 11.12 -3.04
N ASP A 488 -21.54 11.09 -1.78
CA ASP A 488 -22.32 10.00 -1.22
C ASP A 488 -23.73 10.02 -1.85
N THR A 489 -24.18 8.90 -2.42
CA THR A 489 -25.51 8.83 -3.06
C THR A 489 -26.67 8.90 -2.05
N GLY A 490 -26.39 8.78 -0.75
CA GLY A 490 -27.34 8.87 0.36
C GLY A 490 -27.99 7.54 0.74
N GLY A 491 -28.25 6.66 -0.24
CA GLY A 491 -28.80 5.33 0.00
C GLY A 491 -27.78 4.35 0.58
N ARG A 492 -28.27 3.27 1.21
CA ARG A 492 -27.42 2.22 1.80
C ARG A 492 -27.91 0.84 1.38
N THR A 493 -26.97 0.03 0.90
CA THR A 493 -27.20 -1.38 0.59
C THR A 493 -27.47 -2.16 1.88
N ALA A 494 -28.01 -3.37 1.76
CA ALA A 494 -28.37 -4.21 2.89
C ALA A 494 -27.23 -5.11 3.40
N GLY A 495 -26.02 -4.94 2.86
CA GLY A 495 -24.87 -5.75 3.23
C GLY A 495 -23.57 -4.94 3.26
N ARG A 496 -22.75 -5.19 4.28
CA ARG A 496 -21.34 -4.76 4.27
C ARG A 496 -20.56 -5.58 3.23
N HIS A 497 -19.51 -5.05 2.63
CA HIS A 497 -18.85 -5.68 1.47
C HIS A 497 -19.78 -5.87 0.25
N THR A 498 -20.68 -4.92 -0.04
CA THR A 498 -21.50 -5.05 -1.25
C THR A 498 -20.64 -5.03 -2.50
N THR A 499 -20.81 -6.02 -3.37
CA THR A 499 -20.30 -6.04 -4.74
C THR A 499 -21.42 -5.57 -5.68
N LEU A 500 -21.10 -4.77 -6.69
CA LEU A 500 -22.03 -4.00 -7.50
C LEU A 500 -21.91 -4.37 -8.98
N VAL A 501 -23.05 -4.52 -9.67
CA VAL A 501 -23.12 -4.67 -11.13
C VAL A 501 -24.26 -3.83 -11.70
N LEU A 502 -24.16 -3.47 -12.98
CA LEU A 502 -25.27 -2.86 -13.72
C LEU A 502 -26.24 -3.94 -14.20
N GLY A 503 -27.52 -3.78 -13.93
CA GLY A 503 -28.62 -4.50 -14.57
C GLY A 503 -28.73 -4.21 -16.06
N LYS A 504 -29.41 -5.07 -16.81
CA LYS A 504 -29.70 -4.88 -18.25
C LYS A 504 -30.52 -3.62 -18.51
N ASP A 505 -31.36 -3.24 -17.55
CA ASP A 505 -32.16 -2.01 -17.53
C ASP A 505 -31.37 -0.76 -17.11
N GLY A 506 -30.10 -0.92 -16.68
CA GLY A 506 -29.26 0.16 -16.15
C GLY A 506 -29.39 0.37 -14.64
N SER A 507 -30.18 -0.44 -13.93
CA SER A 507 -30.24 -0.42 -12.47
C SER A 507 -28.91 -0.78 -11.83
N LEU A 508 -28.68 -0.30 -10.61
CA LEU A 508 -27.56 -0.66 -9.76
C LEU A 508 -27.97 -1.87 -8.90
N ILE A 509 -27.33 -3.02 -9.10
CA ILE A 509 -27.65 -4.25 -8.37
C ILE A 509 -26.48 -4.62 -7.47
N GLY A 510 -26.69 -4.50 -6.16
CA GLY A 510 -25.75 -4.86 -5.12
C GLY A 510 -26.02 -6.26 -4.57
N PHE A 511 -24.98 -7.08 -4.47
CA PHE A 511 -25.00 -8.38 -3.82
C PHE A 511 -23.99 -8.42 -2.67
N GLY A 512 -24.23 -9.29 -1.70
CA GLY A 512 -23.23 -9.56 -0.66
C GLY A 512 -23.60 -8.97 0.69
N GLY A 513 -22.67 -9.17 1.62
CA GLY A 513 -22.96 -8.97 3.03
C GLY A 513 -22.04 -9.76 3.94
N LYS A 514 -21.09 -9.09 4.61
CA LYS A 514 -20.37 -9.66 5.76
C LYS A 514 -21.28 -9.64 6.98
N ASN A 515 -21.60 -10.82 7.51
CA ASN A 515 -22.44 -11.03 8.70
C ASN A 515 -23.80 -10.31 8.60
N THR A 516 -24.40 -10.30 7.41
CA THR A 516 -25.71 -9.68 7.16
C THR A 516 -26.59 -10.62 6.36
N GLU A 517 -27.87 -10.63 6.68
CA GLU A 517 -28.87 -11.51 6.06
C GLU A 517 -30.24 -10.84 5.94
N ILE A 518 -31.02 -11.32 4.97
CA ILE A 518 -32.47 -11.13 4.87
C ILE A 518 -33.09 -12.53 4.87
N ASP A 519 -33.92 -12.84 5.86
CA ASP A 519 -34.50 -14.17 6.10
C ASP A 519 -33.48 -15.34 6.12
N GLY A 520 -32.25 -15.09 6.59
CA GLY A 520 -31.19 -16.12 6.63
C GLY A 520 -30.50 -16.39 5.28
N PHE A 521 -30.61 -15.46 4.34
CA PHE A 521 -29.97 -15.48 3.02
C PHE A 521 -29.20 -14.18 2.76
N MET A 522 -28.22 -14.25 1.86
CA MET A 522 -27.42 -13.10 1.46
C MET A 522 -28.31 -12.01 0.85
N PRO A 523 -28.14 -10.73 1.24
CA PRO A 523 -28.93 -9.63 0.71
C PRO A 523 -28.66 -9.32 -0.77
N LYS A 524 -29.72 -8.92 -1.47
CA LYS A 524 -29.73 -8.25 -2.78
C LYS A 524 -30.33 -6.84 -2.59
N ALA A 525 -29.73 -5.84 -3.22
CA ALA A 525 -30.21 -4.45 -3.14
C ALA A 525 -30.22 -3.83 -4.54
N ILE A 526 -31.38 -3.42 -5.04
CA ILE A 526 -31.54 -2.83 -6.37
C ILE A 526 -31.89 -1.35 -6.24
N SER A 527 -31.13 -0.49 -6.90
CA SER A 527 -31.43 0.93 -7.03
C SER A 527 -31.71 1.30 -8.49
N ARG A 528 -32.76 2.09 -8.69
CA ARG A 528 -33.17 2.62 -10.02
C ARG A 528 -33.04 4.14 -10.09
N ASP A 529 -32.47 4.76 -9.06
CA ASP A 529 -32.38 6.21 -8.88
C ASP A 529 -30.95 6.70 -8.61
N GLY A 530 -29.95 5.93 -9.06
CA GLY A 530 -28.54 6.27 -8.92
C GLY A 530 -28.01 6.08 -7.50
N GLY A 531 -28.55 5.13 -6.74
CA GLY A 531 -28.11 4.77 -5.40
C GLY A 531 -28.73 5.60 -4.28
N LYS A 532 -29.79 6.37 -4.54
CA LYS A 532 -30.48 7.18 -3.52
C LYS A 532 -31.40 6.32 -2.64
N SER A 533 -32.04 5.34 -3.24
CA SER A 533 -32.87 4.35 -2.54
C SER A 533 -32.64 2.94 -3.09
N TYR A 534 -32.94 1.94 -2.26
CA TYR A 534 -32.75 0.53 -2.60
C TYR A 534 -33.98 -0.31 -2.24
N GLU A 535 -34.48 -1.06 -3.21
CA GLU A 535 -35.34 -2.22 -2.99
C GLU A 535 -34.47 -3.39 -2.50
N LYS A 536 -34.81 -3.96 -1.35
CA LYS A 536 -33.98 -4.97 -0.66
C LYS A 536 -34.71 -6.30 -0.63
N SER A 537 -34.05 -7.35 -1.06
CA SER A 537 -34.59 -8.71 -1.08
C SER A 537 -33.49 -9.73 -0.79
N LYS A 538 -33.85 -11.01 -0.65
CA LYS A 538 -32.89 -12.08 -0.47
C LYS A 538 -32.45 -12.69 -1.80
N THR A 539 -31.20 -13.12 -1.87
CA THR A 539 -30.71 -14.06 -2.89
C THR A 539 -31.08 -15.50 -2.48
N PRO A 540 -30.90 -16.51 -3.36
CA PRO A 540 -30.97 -17.91 -2.94
C PRO A 540 -29.71 -18.38 -2.17
N PHE A 541 -28.68 -17.54 -2.06
CA PHE A 541 -27.41 -17.91 -1.44
C PHE A 541 -27.40 -17.64 0.06
N ARG A 542 -26.63 -18.44 0.81
CA ARG A 542 -26.43 -18.24 2.25
C ARG A 542 -25.62 -16.96 2.51
N PRO A 543 -25.83 -16.31 3.67
CA PRO A 543 -25.05 -15.13 4.05
C PRO A 543 -23.58 -15.50 4.26
N LEU A 544 -22.70 -14.52 4.05
CA LEU A 544 -21.26 -14.68 4.24
C LEU A 544 -20.86 -14.23 5.64
N GLY A 545 -19.86 -14.88 6.20
CA GLY A 545 -19.25 -14.56 7.49
C GLY A 545 -18.07 -13.60 7.38
N SER A 546 -17.38 -13.41 8.51
CA SER A 546 -16.08 -12.72 8.54
C SER A 546 -15.04 -13.46 7.70
N GLY A 547 -14.23 -12.72 6.94
CA GLY A 547 -13.19 -13.32 6.09
C GLY A 547 -13.65 -13.67 4.68
N GLN A 548 -14.85 -13.22 4.28
CA GLN A 548 -15.51 -13.57 3.02
C GLN A 548 -16.08 -12.34 2.33
N ARG A 549 -16.00 -12.31 0.99
CA ARG A 549 -16.66 -11.32 0.13
C ARG A 549 -16.90 -11.94 -1.25
N PRO A 550 -18.10 -11.83 -1.84
CA PRO A 550 -18.35 -12.39 -3.16
C PRO A 550 -17.79 -11.46 -4.24
N SER A 551 -17.66 -11.98 -5.46
CA SER A 551 -17.43 -11.14 -6.65
C SER A 551 -18.56 -11.38 -7.64
N ILE A 552 -19.03 -10.30 -8.26
CA ILE A 552 -19.97 -10.37 -9.37
C ILE A 552 -19.49 -9.52 -10.53
N ILE A 553 -19.61 -10.04 -11.75
CA ILE A 553 -19.33 -9.29 -12.98
C ILE A 553 -20.40 -9.62 -14.03
N ARG A 554 -20.60 -8.70 -14.98
CA ARG A 554 -21.33 -9.00 -16.21
C ARG A 554 -20.35 -9.48 -17.27
N LEU A 555 -20.58 -10.69 -17.78
CA LEU A 555 -19.76 -11.28 -18.82
C LEU A 555 -20.09 -10.70 -20.20
N ALA A 556 -19.21 -10.93 -21.17
CA ALA A 556 -19.41 -10.57 -22.58
C ALA A 556 -20.67 -11.23 -23.19
N SER A 557 -21.09 -12.39 -22.69
CA SER A 557 -22.36 -13.04 -23.07
C SER A 557 -23.61 -12.29 -22.60
N GLY A 558 -23.45 -11.30 -21.71
CA GLY A 558 -24.54 -10.59 -21.06
C GLY A 558 -25.03 -11.26 -19.77
N ARG A 559 -24.55 -12.46 -19.43
CA ARG A 559 -24.86 -13.13 -18.14
C ARG A 559 -24.16 -12.45 -16.98
N LEU A 560 -24.76 -12.56 -15.80
CA LEU A 560 -24.03 -12.33 -14.56
C LEU A 560 -23.21 -13.58 -14.21
N PHE A 561 -21.95 -13.37 -13.82
CA PHE A 561 -21.11 -14.38 -13.19
C PHE A 561 -20.91 -14.01 -11.74
N PHE A 562 -21.15 -14.96 -10.84
CA PHE A 562 -21.04 -14.80 -9.40
C PHE A 562 -20.08 -15.85 -8.84
N VAL A 563 -19.22 -15.46 -7.90
CA VAL A 563 -18.36 -16.39 -7.16
C VAL A 563 -18.37 -16.06 -5.68
N ALA A 564 -18.56 -17.09 -4.84
CA ALA A 564 -18.65 -16.94 -3.39
C ALA A 564 -18.40 -18.25 -2.65
N ASP A 565 -18.30 -18.16 -1.32
CA ASP A 565 -18.33 -19.32 -0.44
C ASP A 565 -19.74 -19.86 -0.25
N LEU A 566 -19.86 -21.18 -0.06
CA LEU A 566 -21.15 -21.86 0.19
C LEU A 566 -21.70 -21.59 1.61
N PHE A 567 -20.85 -21.29 2.60
CA PHE A 567 -21.24 -21.22 4.02
C PHE A 567 -20.44 -20.21 4.86
N ASP A 568 -21.04 -19.78 5.98
CA ASP A 568 -20.41 -19.00 7.05
C ASP A 568 -19.40 -19.86 7.84
N LYS A 569 -18.11 -19.44 7.82
CA LYS A 569 -17.00 -20.11 8.53
C LYS A 569 -17.25 -20.27 10.05
N LYS A 570 -18.12 -19.45 10.67
CA LYS A 570 -18.42 -19.52 12.10
C LYS A 570 -19.55 -20.48 12.48
N LYS A 571 -20.34 -20.94 11.50
CA LYS A 571 -21.39 -21.95 11.71
C LYS A 571 -21.00 -23.24 10.99
N LEU A 572 -19.92 -23.85 11.47
CA LEU A 572 -19.54 -25.20 11.04
C LEU A 572 -20.65 -26.18 11.41
N GLY A 573 -21.16 -26.91 10.42
CA GLY A 573 -22.20 -27.90 10.57
C GLY A 573 -22.17 -28.92 9.43
N ALA A 574 -22.82 -30.06 9.65
CA ALA A 574 -22.68 -31.33 8.89
C ALA A 574 -23.09 -31.32 7.40
N LYS A 575 -23.20 -30.15 6.73
CA LYS A 575 -23.62 -30.03 5.32
C LYS A 575 -22.76 -29.10 4.44
N GLY A 576 -21.48 -28.86 4.79
CA GLY A 576 -20.40 -28.69 3.79
C GLY A 576 -19.56 -27.40 3.84
N ALA A 577 -18.23 -27.58 3.73
CA ALA A 577 -17.26 -26.55 3.34
C ALA A 577 -17.16 -26.50 1.80
N GLY A 578 -16.87 -25.33 1.22
CA GLY A 578 -16.68 -25.20 -0.23
C GLY A 578 -16.93 -23.79 -0.77
N ALA A 579 -16.54 -23.59 -2.02
CA ALA A 579 -16.84 -22.40 -2.80
C ALA A 579 -17.54 -22.76 -4.11
N PHE A 580 -18.25 -21.82 -4.71
CA PHE A 580 -19.01 -22.04 -5.93
C PHE A 580 -18.93 -20.84 -6.88
N VAL A 581 -19.25 -21.12 -8.13
CA VAL A 581 -19.54 -20.13 -9.16
C VAL A 581 -20.97 -20.30 -9.66
N ALA A 582 -21.58 -19.24 -10.14
CA ALA A 582 -22.93 -19.26 -10.67
C ALA A 582 -23.10 -18.32 -11.87
N LEU A 583 -24.02 -18.67 -12.77
CA LEU A 583 -24.44 -17.87 -13.91
C LEU A 583 -25.92 -17.50 -13.80
N SER A 584 -26.27 -16.29 -14.19
CA SER A 584 -27.65 -15.83 -14.28
C SER A 584 -27.92 -15.10 -15.60
N ASP A 585 -29.01 -15.46 -16.26
CA ASP A 585 -29.50 -14.84 -17.49
C ASP A 585 -30.50 -13.69 -17.22
N ASP A 586 -31.00 -13.55 -15.99
CA ASP A 586 -32.13 -12.68 -15.62
C ASP A 586 -31.78 -11.70 -14.48
N ASP A 587 -30.53 -11.24 -14.46
CA ASP A 587 -30.01 -10.27 -13.49
C ASP A 587 -30.12 -10.71 -12.02
N GLY A 588 -30.00 -12.03 -11.81
CA GLY A 588 -29.85 -12.65 -10.51
C GLY A 588 -31.15 -13.11 -9.86
N GLU A 589 -32.22 -13.29 -10.64
CA GLU A 589 -33.46 -13.94 -10.17
C GLU A 589 -33.30 -15.46 -10.15
N THR A 590 -32.72 -16.06 -11.19
CA THR A 590 -32.38 -17.48 -11.28
C THR A 590 -30.90 -17.71 -11.53
N TRP A 591 -30.39 -18.87 -11.09
CA TRP A 591 -28.96 -19.18 -11.07
C TRP A 591 -28.69 -20.63 -11.45
N GLU A 592 -27.76 -20.83 -12.39
CA GLU A 592 -27.09 -22.10 -12.63
C GLU A 592 -25.80 -22.13 -11.81
N THR A 593 -25.64 -23.11 -10.91
CA THR A 593 -24.54 -23.12 -9.93
C THR A 593 -23.61 -24.31 -10.10
N ARG A 594 -22.32 -24.11 -9.81
CA ARG A 594 -21.31 -25.16 -9.80
C ARG A 594 -20.31 -24.97 -8.67
N GLN A 595 -20.09 -26.02 -7.89
CA GLN A 595 -19.06 -26.03 -6.86
C GLN A 595 -17.66 -26.07 -7.49
N LEU A 596 -16.73 -25.30 -6.92
CA LEU A 596 -15.34 -25.30 -7.31
C LEU A 596 -14.64 -26.57 -6.79
N PRO A 597 -13.99 -27.38 -7.67
CA PRO A 597 -13.39 -28.65 -7.28
C PRO A 597 -12.19 -28.43 -6.34
N GLY A 598 -12.22 -29.08 -5.17
CA GLY A 598 -11.12 -29.05 -4.20
C GLY A 598 -10.92 -27.72 -3.46
N ILE A 599 -11.78 -26.71 -3.69
CA ILE A 599 -11.68 -25.39 -3.08
C ILE A 599 -12.66 -25.27 -1.93
N THR A 600 -12.12 -25.13 -0.72
CA THR A 600 -12.90 -25.04 0.54
C THR A 600 -13.41 -23.63 0.82
N THR A 601 -12.70 -22.61 0.33
CA THR A 601 -13.05 -21.19 0.44
C THR A 601 -12.44 -20.42 -0.73
N VAL A 602 -13.08 -19.35 -1.17
CA VAL A 602 -12.50 -18.29 -2.02
C VAL A 602 -12.17 -17.03 -1.21
N GLY A 603 -12.62 -16.97 0.06
CA GLY A 603 -12.38 -15.87 0.97
C GLY A 603 -12.91 -14.54 0.44
N TYR A 604 -12.05 -13.53 0.44
CA TYR A 604 -12.24 -12.33 -0.37
C TYR A 604 -11.75 -12.60 -1.78
N THR A 605 -12.68 -12.66 -2.71
CA THR A 605 -12.39 -13.00 -4.10
C THR A 605 -12.71 -11.84 -5.03
N THR A 606 -12.02 -11.82 -6.17
CA THR A 606 -12.30 -10.88 -7.27
C THR A 606 -12.27 -11.66 -8.58
N ALA A 607 -13.21 -11.33 -9.46
CA ALA A 607 -13.35 -11.91 -10.78
C ALA A 607 -13.22 -10.84 -11.87
N THR A 608 -12.64 -11.21 -13.01
CA THR A 608 -12.59 -10.41 -14.24
C THR A 608 -12.70 -11.35 -15.44
N GLN A 609 -13.07 -10.84 -16.62
CA GLN A 609 -13.09 -11.63 -17.86
C GLN A 609 -12.11 -11.06 -18.88
N GLY A 610 -11.38 -11.94 -19.56
CA GLY A 610 -10.55 -11.59 -20.71
C GLY A 610 -11.37 -11.52 -22.02
N PRO A 611 -10.90 -10.79 -23.05
CA PRO A 611 -11.58 -10.73 -24.35
C PRO A 611 -11.76 -12.08 -25.06
N ASN A 612 -10.95 -13.09 -24.70
CA ASN A 612 -11.07 -14.48 -25.15
C ASN A 612 -12.21 -15.26 -24.44
N GLY A 613 -12.99 -14.62 -23.57
CA GLY A 613 -14.09 -15.22 -22.84
C GLY A 613 -13.68 -16.00 -21.58
N VAL A 614 -12.39 -16.13 -21.29
CA VAL A 614 -11.89 -16.76 -20.06
C VAL A 614 -12.23 -15.86 -18.87
N ILE A 615 -12.82 -16.47 -17.84
CA ILE A 615 -13.12 -15.85 -16.56
C ILE A 615 -11.97 -16.17 -15.64
N HIS A 616 -11.36 -15.13 -15.08
CA HIS A 616 -10.27 -15.25 -14.11
C HIS A 616 -10.81 -14.91 -12.72
N VAL A 617 -10.50 -15.75 -11.74
CA VAL A 617 -10.86 -15.57 -10.33
C VAL A 617 -9.62 -15.72 -9.49
N VAL A 618 -9.45 -14.86 -8.48
CA VAL A 618 -8.42 -15.02 -7.45
C VAL A 618 -9.04 -15.29 -6.09
N THR A 619 -8.41 -16.15 -5.30
CA THR A 619 -8.85 -16.48 -3.93
C THR A 619 -7.99 -15.75 -2.89
N SER A 620 -8.50 -15.70 -1.66
CA SER A 620 -7.73 -15.40 -0.44
C SER A 620 -8.15 -16.34 0.69
N LYS A 621 -7.35 -16.42 1.76
CA LYS A 621 -7.60 -17.30 2.93
C LYS A 621 -7.50 -18.80 2.60
N ASN A 622 -6.86 -19.15 1.48
CA ASN A 622 -6.47 -20.52 1.15
C ASN A 622 -5.00 -20.74 1.51
N ASN A 623 -4.56 -21.98 1.47
CA ASN A 623 -3.14 -22.33 1.58
C ASN A 623 -2.78 -23.38 0.51
N PRO A 624 -2.20 -22.99 -0.64
CA PRO A 624 -1.95 -21.61 -1.09
C PRO A 624 -3.20 -20.92 -1.64
N ASP A 625 -3.15 -19.60 -1.78
CA ASP A 625 -4.11 -18.84 -2.60
C ASP A 625 -3.93 -19.14 -4.08
N LEU A 626 -5.04 -19.09 -4.82
CA LEU A 626 -5.15 -19.59 -6.18
C LEU A 626 -5.63 -18.51 -7.15
N HIS A 627 -5.08 -18.57 -8.35
CA HIS A 627 -5.69 -18.05 -9.56
C HIS A 627 -6.41 -19.20 -10.26
N ILE A 628 -7.69 -19.00 -10.58
CA ILE A 628 -8.56 -19.95 -11.27
C ILE A 628 -8.95 -19.33 -12.61
N GLU A 629 -8.88 -20.14 -13.66
CA GLU A 629 -9.39 -19.81 -14.98
C GLU A 629 -10.50 -20.79 -15.35
N LEU A 630 -11.61 -20.27 -15.87
CA LEU A 630 -12.72 -21.10 -16.32
C LEU A 630 -13.50 -20.41 -17.43
N ASN A 631 -14.38 -21.12 -18.11
CA ASN A 631 -15.34 -20.53 -19.05
C ASN A 631 -16.80 -20.87 -18.67
N GLU A 632 -17.76 -20.17 -19.29
CA GLU A 632 -19.19 -20.38 -19.03
C GLU A 632 -19.61 -21.83 -19.29
N THR A 633 -19.06 -22.46 -20.34
CA THR A 633 -19.38 -23.85 -20.68
C THR A 633 -19.00 -24.83 -19.58
N TRP A 634 -17.90 -24.59 -18.85
CA TRP A 634 -17.56 -25.41 -17.69
C TRP A 634 -18.61 -25.29 -16.60
N VAL A 635 -19.09 -24.08 -16.30
CA VAL A 635 -20.15 -23.86 -15.31
C VAL A 635 -21.43 -24.59 -15.69
N LEU A 636 -21.80 -24.57 -16.97
CA LEU A 636 -23.05 -25.17 -17.45
C LEU A 636 -22.97 -26.68 -17.64
N LYS A 637 -21.89 -27.22 -18.22
CA LYS A 637 -21.90 -28.58 -18.78
C LYS A 637 -21.22 -29.66 -17.94
N GLY A 638 -20.12 -29.39 -17.24
CA GLY A 638 -19.37 -30.52 -16.69
C GLY A 638 -17.87 -30.35 -16.53
N PRO A 639 -17.18 -31.43 -16.12
CA PRO A 639 -15.73 -31.40 -15.96
C PRO A 639 -15.04 -30.97 -17.25
N ALA A 640 -13.88 -30.34 -17.08
CA ALA A 640 -13.03 -29.93 -18.20
C ALA A 640 -12.78 -31.12 -19.13
N THR A 641 -12.89 -30.89 -20.44
CA THR A 641 -12.38 -31.86 -21.41
C THR A 641 -10.91 -31.58 -21.60
N ASN A 642 -10.04 -32.59 -21.44
CA ASN A 642 -8.63 -32.45 -21.81
C ASN A 642 -8.57 -32.07 -23.29
N GLU A 643 -8.29 -30.80 -23.59
CA GLU A 643 -7.94 -30.40 -24.95
C GLU A 643 -6.50 -30.80 -25.19
N ASP A 644 -6.28 -31.56 -26.26
CA ASP A 644 -4.95 -31.89 -26.71
C ASP A 644 -4.31 -30.66 -27.34
N LEU A 645 -3.42 -30.00 -26.59
CA LEU A 645 -2.66 -28.83 -27.02
C LEU A 645 -1.34 -29.22 -27.76
N THR A 646 -1.16 -30.50 -28.13
CA THR A 646 0.07 -31.01 -28.77
C THR A 646 0.13 -30.82 -30.29
N GLY A 647 -0.85 -30.11 -30.88
CA GLY A 647 -0.88 -29.80 -32.31
C GLY A 647 0.26 -28.91 -32.81
N LEU A 648 0.40 -28.83 -34.14
CA LEU A 648 1.33 -27.93 -34.82
C LEU A 648 1.11 -26.47 -34.35
N PHE A 649 2.20 -25.77 -34.05
CA PHE A 649 2.17 -24.37 -33.62
C PHE A 649 3.15 -23.54 -34.44
N VAL A 650 2.79 -22.27 -34.67
CA VAL A 650 3.66 -21.28 -35.30
C VAL A 650 4.22 -20.40 -34.19
N VAL A 651 5.55 -20.34 -34.09
CA VAL A 651 6.24 -19.39 -33.22
C VAL A 651 6.47 -18.12 -34.01
N ASN A 652 5.88 -17.03 -33.55
CA ASN A 652 6.10 -15.69 -34.11
C ASN A 652 7.04 -14.91 -33.19
N THR A 653 7.89 -14.09 -33.81
CA THR A 653 8.76 -13.15 -33.10
C THR A 653 8.23 -11.73 -33.24
N TYR A 654 8.29 -10.98 -32.14
CA TYR A 654 7.73 -9.65 -31.99
C TYR A 654 8.77 -8.69 -31.45
N ARG A 655 8.55 -7.40 -31.70
CA ARG A 655 9.39 -6.30 -31.24
C ARG A 655 8.52 -5.10 -30.88
N GLU A 656 8.87 -4.43 -29.79
CA GLU A 656 8.31 -3.15 -29.36
C GLU A 656 9.45 -2.13 -29.24
N ASN A 657 9.19 -0.89 -29.66
CA ASN A 657 10.11 0.24 -29.52
C ASN A 657 9.54 1.28 -28.57
N TYR A 658 10.42 2.02 -27.91
CA TYR A 658 10.09 3.29 -27.27
C TYR A 658 9.64 4.33 -28.32
N PRO A 659 8.93 5.41 -27.91
CA PRO A 659 8.64 6.54 -28.80
C PRO A 659 9.88 7.14 -29.47
N SER A 660 11.05 7.05 -28.83
CA SER A 660 12.35 7.45 -29.41
C SER A 660 12.85 6.56 -30.56
N GLY A 661 12.17 5.45 -30.85
CA GLY A 661 12.57 4.46 -31.85
C GLY A 661 13.55 3.39 -31.35
N LYS A 662 14.09 3.54 -30.14
CA LYS A 662 14.97 2.54 -29.52
C LYS A 662 14.18 1.28 -29.15
N ILE A 663 14.86 0.14 -29.16
CA ILE A 663 14.23 -1.14 -28.80
C ILE A 663 13.84 -1.11 -27.33
N LYS A 664 12.58 -1.48 -27.06
CA LYS A 664 12.06 -1.65 -25.70
C LYS A 664 11.94 -3.12 -25.33
N ALA A 665 11.41 -3.93 -26.23
CA ALA A 665 11.24 -5.36 -25.99
C ALA A 665 11.34 -6.18 -27.26
N THR A 666 11.82 -7.41 -27.13
CA THR A 666 11.76 -8.47 -28.14
C THR A 666 11.26 -9.74 -27.48
N TRP A 667 10.33 -10.46 -28.09
CA TRP A 667 9.82 -11.72 -27.55
C TRP A 667 9.34 -12.64 -28.66
N SER A 668 9.15 -13.91 -28.34
CA SER A 668 8.47 -14.86 -29.23
C SER A 668 7.32 -15.54 -28.51
N ALA A 669 6.30 -15.93 -29.27
CA ALA A 669 5.12 -16.62 -28.74
C ALA A 669 4.57 -17.60 -29.77
N ALA A 670 4.07 -18.72 -29.25
CA ALA A 670 3.33 -19.72 -29.99
C ALA A 670 1.83 -19.45 -29.86
N VAL A 671 1.12 -19.46 -30.98
CA VAL A 671 -0.34 -19.55 -31.01
C VAL A 671 -0.70 -21.03 -31.18
N ARG A 672 -1.24 -21.65 -30.14
CA ARG A 672 -1.73 -23.03 -30.16
C ARG A 672 -3.25 -23.03 -30.36
N HIS A 673 -3.82 -24.14 -30.85
CA HIS A 673 -5.27 -24.35 -30.85
C HIS A 673 -5.82 -24.30 -29.40
N GLY A 674 -6.09 -23.10 -28.89
CA GLY A 674 -6.53 -22.88 -27.51
C GLY A 674 -5.78 -21.80 -26.71
N GLY A 675 -4.74 -21.13 -27.25
CA GLY A 675 -4.11 -20.04 -26.49
C GLY A 675 -2.83 -19.43 -27.08
N TYR A 676 -2.51 -18.23 -26.58
CA TYR A 676 -1.24 -17.53 -26.79
C TYR A 676 -0.28 -17.90 -25.65
N LEU A 677 0.89 -18.47 -25.95
CA LEU A 677 1.90 -18.84 -24.97
C LEU A 677 3.27 -18.30 -25.35
N LEU A 678 4.01 -17.76 -24.39
CA LEU A 678 5.40 -17.33 -24.62
C LEU A 678 6.28 -18.54 -24.94
N GLU A 679 7.16 -18.40 -25.92
CA GLU A 679 8.02 -19.46 -26.43
C GLU A 679 9.34 -18.84 -26.89
N GLY A 680 10.48 -19.37 -26.47
CA GLY A 680 11.79 -18.78 -26.73
C GLY A 680 12.13 -17.61 -25.80
N GLN A 681 13.08 -16.77 -26.22
CA GLN A 681 13.61 -15.69 -25.38
C GLN A 681 12.74 -14.43 -25.45
N GLN A 682 12.55 -13.81 -24.29
CA GLN A 682 12.03 -12.47 -24.13
C GLN A 682 13.07 -11.59 -23.47
N THR A 683 13.31 -10.41 -24.03
CA THR A 683 14.25 -9.42 -23.50
C THR A 683 13.59 -8.05 -23.50
N PHE A 684 13.75 -7.31 -22.41
CA PHE A 684 13.41 -5.90 -22.27
C PHE A 684 14.67 -5.07 -22.08
N TYR A 685 14.61 -3.83 -22.54
CA TYR A 685 15.71 -2.87 -22.49
C TYR A 685 15.21 -1.58 -21.86
N TYR A 686 16.08 -0.92 -21.10
CA TYR A 686 15.93 0.49 -20.77
C TYR A 686 16.08 1.34 -22.03
N GLU A 687 15.57 2.57 -21.99
CA GLU A 687 15.68 3.49 -23.13
C GLU A 687 17.13 3.92 -23.41
N ASN A 688 18.05 3.75 -22.45
CA ASN A 688 19.48 3.94 -22.69
C ASN A 688 20.12 2.76 -23.47
N GLY A 689 19.40 1.68 -23.72
CA GLY A 689 19.85 0.48 -24.45
C GLY A 689 20.40 -0.65 -23.57
N GLN A 690 20.57 -0.42 -22.26
CA GLN A 690 20.91 -1.48 -21.32
C GLN A 690 19.76 -2.48 -21.18
N LYS A 691 20.08 -3.75 -20.92
CA LYS A 691 19.05 -4.75 -20.63
C LYS A 691 18.36 -4.38 -19.31
N GLN A 692 17.05 -4.58 -19.25
CA GLN A 692 16.25 -4.46 -18.03
C GLN A 692 15.94 -5.85 -17.46
N TRP A 693 15.42 -6.73 -18.31
CA TRP A 693 15.01 -8.09 -17.92
C TRP A 693 15.12 -9.03 -19.11
N GLU A 694 15.47 -10.28 -18.85
CA GLU A 694 15.56 -11.34 -19.85
C GLU A 694 15.12 -12.67 -19.25
N ALA A 695 14.31 -13.42 -20.00
CA ALA A 695 13.85 -14.75 -19.62
C ALA A 695 13.60 -15.64 -20.84
N GLY A 696 13.92 -16.93 -20.73
CA GLY A 696 13.52 -17.95 -21.70
C GLY A 696 12.19 -18.60 -21.32
N PHE A 697 11.36 -18.93 -22.32
CA PHE A 697 10.06 -19.56 -22.13
C PHE A 697 9.90 -20.83 -22.98
N GLN A 698 9.20 -21.82 -22.43
CA GLN A 698 8.73 -22.99 -23.17
C GLN A 698 7.27 -23.26 -22.77
N GLY A 699 6.33 -23.10 -23.71
CA GLY A 699 4.89 -23.21 -23.42
C GLY A 699 4.44 -22.34 -22.24
N GLY A 700 4.91 -21.09 -22.19
CA GLY A 700 4.59 -20.11 -21.14
C GLY A 700 5.32 -20.28 -19.80
N ARG A 701 6.06 -21.38 -19.58
CA ARG A 701 6.86 -21.59 -18.36
C ARG A 701 8.27 -21.08 -18.54
N LYS A 702 8.84 -20.45 -17.50
CA LYS A 702 10.22 -19.95 -17.52
C LYS A 702 11.22 -21.12 -17.58
N THR A 703 12.28 -20.97 -18.36
CA THR A 703 13.34 -21.97 -18.54
C THR A 703 14.72 -21.31 -18.63
N GLY A 704 15.75 -22.00 -18.16
CA GLY A 704 17.13 -21.48 -18.20
C GLY A 704 17.31 -20.27 -17.27
N VAL A 705 18.17 -19.34 -17.68
CA VAL A 705 18.52 -18.17 -16.87
C VAL A 705 17.53 -17.03 -17.13
N GLU A 706 16.91 -16.56 -16.07
CA GLU A 706 16.18 -15.29 -15.99
C GLU A 706 17.07 -14.28 -15.26
N THR A 707 17.20 -13.06 -15.77
CA THR A 707 18.07 -12.05 -15.15
C THR A 707 17.41 -10.69 -15.17
N TRP A 708 17.67 -9.93 -14.12
CA TRP A 708 17.25 -8.54 -13.97
C TRP A 708 18.46 -7.64 -13.75
N TRP A 709 18.44 -6.48 -14.38
CA TRP A 709 19.48 -5.47 -14.26
C TRP A 709 18.88 -4.12 -13.86
N SER A 710 19.68 -3.30 -13.19
CA SER A 710 19.42 -1.87 -13.01
C SER A 710 19.74 -1.10 -14.27
N GLU A 711 19.29 0.15 -14.34
CA GLU A 711 19.45 1.00 -15.52
C GLU A 711 20.91 1.33 -15.86
N ASP A 712 21.80 1.31 -14.86
CA ASP A 712 23.25 1.45 -15.02
C ASP A 712 23.95 0.14 -15.42
N GLY A 713 23.20 -0.96 -15.59
CA GLY A 713 23.69 -2.24 -16.11
C GLY A 713 24.18 -3.22 -15.04
N HIS A 714 24.02 -2.90 -13.75
CA HIS A 714 24.36 -3.85 -12.68
C HIS A 714 23.28 -4.94 -12.60
N LYS A 715 23.71 -6.19 -12.45
CA LYS A 715 22.77 -7.30 -12.22
C LYS A 715 22.17 -7.11 -10.82
N LEU A 716 20.84 -7.09 -10.70
CA LEU A 716 20.15 -7.04 -9.41
C LEU A 716 19.91 -8.45 -8.87
N TRP A 717 19.41 -9.32 -9.74
CA TRP A 717 19.16 -10.71 -9.41
C TRP A 717 19.15 -11.62 -10.64
N GLU A 718 19.33 -12.91 -10.39
CA GLU A 718 19.31 -13.99 -11.38
C GLU A 718 18.53 -15.17 -10.86
N LYS A 719 17.69 -15.78 -11.70
CA LYS A 719 17.04 -17.05 -11.42
C LYS A 719 17.44 -18.08 -12.46
N ASN A 720 17.75 -19.30 -12.03
CA ASN A 720 18.10 -20.39 -12.93
C ASN A 720 17.06 -21.51 -12.82
N HIS A 721 16.27 -21.70 -13.87
CA HIS A 721 15.13 -22.60 -13.94
C HIS A 721 15.48 -23.91 -14.63
N SER A 722 15.40 -25.04 -13.90
CA SER A 722 15.57 -26.38 -14.46
C SER A 722 14.24 -26.99 -14.91
N ARG A 723 14.33 -27.99 -15.81
CA ARG A 723 13.15 -28.63 -16.44
C ARG A 723 12.28 -29.42 -15.46
N ASP A 724 12.82 -29.83 -14.32
CA ASP A 724 12.10 -30.55 -13.26
C ASP A 724 11.33 -29.61 -12.30
N GLY A 725 11.29 -28.30 -12.61
CA GLY A 725 10.58 -27.28 -11.84
C GLY A 725 11.35 -26.78 -10.61
N VAL A 726 12.59 -27.22 -10.43
CA VAL A 726 13.51 -26.66 -9.44
C VAL A 726 14.14 -25.39 -10.00
N TRP A 727 14.41 -24.40 -9.15
CA TRP A 727 15.14 -23.21 -9.56
C TRP A 727 15.90 -22.58 -8.40
N THR A 728 16.95 -21.80 -8.72
CA THR A 728 17.68 -20.98 -7.75
C THR A 728 17.44 -19.51 -7.99
N TRP A 729 17.57 -18.67 -6.96
CA TRP A 729 17.49 -17.22 -7.04
C TRP A 729 18.68 -16.61 -6.31
N LYS A 730 19.51 -15.85 -7.02
CA LYS A 730 20.66 -15.13 -6.51
C LYS A 730 20.40 -13.62 -6.53
N LEU A 731 20.78 -12.95 -5.46
CA LEU A 731 20.82 -11.49 -5.38
C LEU A 731 22.25 -11.00 -5.46
N PHE A 732 22.45 -9.82 -6.03
CA PHE A 732 23.77 -9.23 -6.22
C PHE A 732 23.83 -7.85 -5.57
N ASP A 733 24.99 -7.51 -5.00
CA ASP A 733 25.28 -6.12 -4.62
C ASP A 733 25.81 -5.31 -5.80
N ALA A 734 26.03 -4.00 -5.59
CA ALA A 734 26.60 -3.11 -6.60
C ALA A 734 27.98 -3.55 -7.12
N ALA A 735 28.73 -4.35 -6.34
CA ALA A 735 30.02 -4.92 -6.75
C ALA A 735 29.88 -6.26 -7.51
N GLY A 736 28.66 -6.74 -7.75
CA GLY A 736 28.38 -7.99 -8.45
C GLY A 736 28.61 -9.25 -7.60
N ARG A 737 28.73 -9.11 -6.27
CA ARG A 737 28.88 -10.24 -5.35
C ARG A 737 27.53 -10.78 -4.96
N VAL A 738 27.42 -12.10 -4.83
CA VAL A 738 26.19 -12.74 -4.35
C VAL A 738 25.98 -12.43 -2.87
N THR A 739 24.84 -11.82 -2.57
CA THR A 739 24.45 -11.42 -1.21
C THR A 739 23.49 -12.42 -0.56
N ALA A 740 22.67 -13.09 -1.38
CA ALA A 740 21.78 -14.16 -0.94
C ALA A 740 21.52 -15.15 -2.08
N GLU A 741 21.27 -16.41 -1.72
CA GLU A 741 20.83 -17.45 -2.64
C GLU A 741 19.69 -18.28 -2.03
N SER A 742 18.66 -18.59 -2.81
CA SER A 742 17.56 -19.47 -2.40
C SER A 742 17.25 -20.52 -3.46
N ARG A 743 16.75 -21.69 -3.03
CA ARG A 743 16.34 -22.80 -3.89
C ARG A 743 14.86 -23.10 -3.73
N TRP A 744 14.17 -23.34 -4.84
CA TRP A 744 12.72 -23.45 -4.93
C TRP A 744 12.28 -24.63 -5.77
N LYS A 745 11.04 -25.11 -5.56
CA LYS A 745 10.33 -26.03 -6.47
C LYS A 745 8.95 -25.48 -6.74
N GLY A 746 8.66 -25.09 -7.98
CA GLY A 746 7.47 -24.29 -8.28
C GLY A 746 7.47 -23.00 -7.45
N LYS A 747 6.45 -22.80 -6.60
CA LYS A 747 6.34 -21.65 -5.68
C LYS A 747 6.79 -21.98 -4.25
N ASP A 748 7.24 -23.21 -3.98
CA ASP A 748 7.66 -23.66 -2.65
C ASP A 748 9.16 -23.39 -2.40
N LEU A 749 9.49 -22.71 -1.31
CA LEU A 749 10.87 -22.48 -0.87
C LEU A 749 11.44 -23.76 -0.25
N LEU A 750 12.50 -24.31 -0.84
CA LEU A 750 13.21 -25.49 -0.33
C LEU A 750 14.23 -25.10 0.73
N ASP A 751 15.14 -24.18 0.40
CA ASP A 751 16.16 -23.67 1.33
C ASP A 751 16.67 -22.29 0.88
N ALA A 752 17.38 -21.62 1.79
CA ALA A 752 17.97 -20.32 1.57
C ALA A 752 19.27 -20.19 2.35
N ASN A 753 20.31 -19.72 1.68
CA ASN A 753 21.63 -19.43 2.25
C ASN A 753 21.95 -17.95 2.06
N MET A 754 22.48 -17.32 3.10
CA MET A 754 22.95 -15.94 3.06
C MET A 754 24.46 -15.91 3.18
N SER A 755 25.12 -15.07 2.39
CA SER A 755 26.57 -14.84 2.45
C SER A 755 26.86 -13.44 3.00
N GLY A 756 27.82 -13.33 3.91
CA GLY A 756 28.26 -12.05 4.47
C GLY A 756 27.33 -11.44 5.53
N SER A 757 27.47 -10.14 5.78
CA SER A 757 26.80 -9.35 6.82
C SER A 757 25.28 -9.12 6.61
N LEU A 758 24.61 -10.02 5.88
CA LEU A 758 23.15 -10.14 5.81
C LEU A 758 22.63 -11.28 6.71
N ALA A 759 23.53 -12.13 7.21
CA ALA A 759 23.25 -13.14 8.22
C ALA A 759 23.22 -12.58 9.67
N GLN A 760 23.67 -11.34 9.85
CA GLN A 760 23.59 -10.53 11.08
C GLN A 760 22.59 -9.41 10.84
#